data_AF-A0A667GJK3-F1
#
_entry.id   AF-A0A667GJK3-F1
#
_cell.length_a   1.000
_cell.length_b   1.000
_cell.length_c   1.000
_cell.angle_alpha   90.00
_cell.angle_beta   90.00
_cell.angle_gamma   90.00
#
_symmetry.space_group_name_H-M   'P 1'
#
loop_
_entity.id
_entity.type
_entity.pdbx_description
1 polymer ?
#
loop_
_entity_poly.entity_id
_entity_poly.type
_entity_poly.pdbx_seq_one_letter_code
_entity_poly.pdbx_strand_id
1 'polypeptide(L)'
;MDAKARNSLLQHREALEKDIKTSYIMDRMINDGVLTVSEEEKVKNEPTQQQRAALLIKMILKKDNYSYISFYNALIHEGYKDLAGLLHGGIPVISSSNGGKDSVGGITSYVRTVLCEGGVPQRPVVFVLGRKLVNSIQQNLFKLNGEPGWVIIYGMAGCGKSVLAAETVRDHSFLDGCFPGGVHWVSVGKQDKSGLLMKLQNLCARLDQDESFSQRLPLNIEEAKDRLRILMLRKHPRSLLILDDVWDPWVLKAFDNQCQILITTRDKSVTDSVMGPKYVVSVESGLGKEKGLEILSLFVNMKKADLPEQAHSIIKECKGSPLVVSLIGALLRDFPNRWDYYLRQLQNKQFKRIRKSSFYDYEALDEAMSISVEMLREDIKDYYTDLSILQKDVKVPTKVLCILWDMETEEVEDILQEFVNKSLLFCDRNGKSFCYYLHDLQVDFLIEKNRNQLQDLHKKLITQFQRHHQPHTLSPDQEDCMYWYNFLAYHMASANMHKELCALMFSLDWIKAKTELVGPAHLIHEFVEYRHILDEKDCAVCENFQEFLSLNGHLLGRQPFPNIVQLGLCEPETSEVYQQAKLQAKQEVDNGMLYLEWINKKNNKNLSRLVVRPHTDAVYHACFSEDGQRIASCGVDKTLQVFKAETGEKLLEIKAHEDEVLCCAFSADDRFIATCSVDKKVKIWNSMTGELVHIYDEHSEQVNCCHFTNNSHHLLLATASSDCFLKLWDLTQKECRNTMFGHTNSVNHCRFSPDDKLLASCSADGTLKLWDVKSANERESINVKQFFLNSEEPQEDMEVIVKCCSWSADGARIMVAAKNKIFLFDIHASGLLAEIHTGHHSTIQYCDFSPQNRLAVVALSQCCVELWNMDSCLKVADCRGHLSWVHCVMFSPDGSSFLTSSDDQTIRLWETKKVCENSAIVLKQDIDVVFQENEVMVLAVDNVRHLQLINGKTGQTDYLTEAQVSCCCLSPHLEYIAFGGEDGAIEILELLNNRIFQSRIGHKKTVRHIQFTDDGKTLISSSDDSSIQVWNWQSEEYVFLQAHQETVKDFRLLKNSRLLSWSFDGTVKVWSIITGRIEKDFVCHQDTVLSCDISPDATKFSSTSADKTAKIWSFELLSPLHELRGHKGCVRCSAFSVDSTLLATGDDNGEIRIWNVSNGELLHLCAPISVEEGAATHGGWVTDLCFSPDSKMLVSAGGYLKFIYLF
;
A
#
# COMPACT_ATOMS: atom_id res chain seq x y z
N MET A 1 -20.84 17.76 52.02
CA MET A 1 -21.47 16.73 51.18
C MET A 1 -21.93 15.56 52.04
N ASP A 2 -22.82 14.73 51.52
CA ASP A 2 -23.36 13.52 52.16
C ASP A 2 -22.25 12.52 52.48
N ALA A 3 -22.48 11.67 53.50
CA ALA A 3 -21.52 10.65 53.90
C ALA A 3 -21.20 9.67 52.76
N LYS A 4 -22.19 9.33 51.91
CA LYS A 4 -22.01 8.45 50.76
C LYS A 4 -21.05 9.04 49.72
N ALA A 5 -21.26 10.32 49.36
CA ALA A 5 -20.40 11.05 48.43
C ALA A 5 -18.98 11.21 48.99
N ARG A 6 -18.87 11.58 50.27
CA ARG A 6 -17.57 11.74 50.95
C ARG A 6 -16.79 10.42 51.01
N ASN A 7 -17.46 9.29 51.32
CA ASN A 7 -16.83 7.98 51.38
C ASN A 7 -16.37 7.49 50.00
N SER A 8 -17.16 7.72 48.95
CA SER A 8 -16.75 7.40 47.57
C SER A 8 -15.51 8.18 47.15
N LEU A 9 -15.44 9.47 47.47
CA LEU A 9 -14.29 10.32 47.15
C LEU A 9 -13.03 9.94 47.96
N LEU A 10 -13.20 9.48 49.21
CA LEU A 10 -12.11 8.94 50.02
C LEU A 10 -11.62 7.57 49.54
N GLN A 11 -12.55 6.69 49.13
CA GLN A 11 -12.24 5.34 48.64
C GLN A 11 -11.41 5.37 47.36
N HIS A 12 -11.71 6.30 46.44
CA HIS A 12 -11.04 6.41 45.15
C HIS A 12 -9.98 7.52 45.10
N ARG A 13 -9.58 8.05 46.26
CA ARG A 13 -8.68 9.19 46.37
C ARG A 13 -7.33 8.95 45.70
N GLU A 14 -6.72 7.78 45.89
CA GLU A 14 -5.41 7.47 45.31
C GLU A 14 -5.44 7.46 43.78
N ALA A 15 -6.50 6.90 43.18
CA ALA A 15 -6.68 6.90 41.73
C ALA A 15 -6.89 8.32 41.17
N LEU A 16 -7.67 9.14 41.88
CA LEU A 16 -7.91 10.54 41.51
C LEU A 16 -6.63 11.39 41.65
N GLU A 17 -5.85 11.18 42.71
CA GLU A 17 -4.58 11.90 42.93
C GLU A 17 -3.54 11.55 41.87
N LYS A 18 -3.50 10.29 41.41
CA LYS A 18 -2.53 9.83 40.42
C LYS A 18 -2.77 10.43 39.03
N ASP A 19 -4.03 10.55 38.61
CA ASP A 19 -4.38 10.67 37.19
C ASP A 19 -4.98 12.03 36.79
N ILE A 20 -5.43 12.86 37.74
CA ILE A 20 -6.11 14.13 37.46
C ILE A 20 -5.13 15.27 37.16
N LYS A 21 -5.38 16.04 36.09
CA LYS A 21 -4.82 17.37 35.86
C LYS A 21 -5.82 18.43 36.31
N THR A 22 -5.38 19.35 37.18
CA THR A 22 -6.30 20.21 37.94
C THR A 22 -6.76 21.47 37.23
N SER A 23 -5.97 22.03 36.30
CA SER A 23 -6.21 23.35 35.68
C SER A 23 -7.64 23.51 35.13
N TYR A 24 -8.03 22.66 34.19
CA TYR A 24 -9.33 22.75 33.53
C TYR A 24 -10.52 22.33 34.41
N ILE A 25 -10.29 21.45 35.37
CA ILE A 25 -11.31 21.09 36.37
C ILE A 25 -11.61 22.31 37.24
N MET A 26 -10.56 23.02 37.68
CA MET A 26 -10.70 24.22 38.49
C MET A 26 -11.44 25.33 37.74
N ASP A 27 -11.12 25.60 36.47
CA ASP A 27 -11.81 26.62 35.64
C ASP A 27 -13.34 26.41 35.63
N ARG A 28 -13.78 25.16 35.50
CA ARG A 28 -15.21 24.81 35.52
C ARG A 28 -15.82 24.99 36.89
N MET A 29 -15.14 24.52 37.93
CA MET A 29 -15.62 24.67 39.30
C MET A 29 -15.68 26.15 39.72
N ILE A 30 -14.81 27.01 39.18
CA ILE A 30 -14.87 28.46 39.36
C ILE A 30 -16.08 29.05 38.62
N ASN A 31 -16.30 28.65 37.36
CA ASN A 31 -17.48 29.08 36.59
C ASN A 31 -18.82 28.63 37.20
N ASP A 32 -18.82 27.50 37.90
CA ASP A 32 -19.96 27.00 38.67
C ASP A 32 -20.12 27.70 40.03
N GLY A 33 -19.18 28.57 40.41
CA GLY A 33 -19.18 29.31 41.68
C GLY A 33 -18.79 28.46 42.90
N VAL A 34 -18.20 27.28 42.67
CA VAL A 34 -17.85 26.29 43.70
C VAL A 34 -16.44 26.51 44.27
N LEU A 35 -15.50 26.93 43.42
CA LEU A 35 -14.10 27.14 43.76
C LEU A 35 -13.75 28.64 43.63
N THR A 36 -12.91 29.17 44.51
CA THR A 36 -12.44 30.57 44.42
C THR A 36 -11.08 30.68 43.73
N VAL A 37 -10.79 31.82 43.10
CA VAL A 37 -9.48 32.09 42.45
C VAL A 37 -8.31 31.96 43.45
N SER A 38 -8.53 32.32 44.72
CA SER A 38 -7.53 32.14 45.78
C SER A 38 -7.31 30.67 46.21
N GLU A 39 -8.28 29.78 45.96
CA GLU A 39 -8.13 28.34 46.15
C GLU A 39 -7.36 27.73 44.95
N GLU A 40 -7.63 28.22 43.74
CA GLU A 40 -6.90 27.85 42.52
C GLU A 40 -5.41 28.20 42.60
N GLU A 41 -5.07 29.43 43.02
CA GLU A 41 -3.67 29.84 43.22
C GLU A 41 -2.95 28.95 44.24
N LYS A 42 -3.64 28.55 45.31
CA LYS A 42 -3.07 27.61 46.30
C LYS A 42 -2.81 26.23 45.72
N VAL A 43 -3.69 25.74 44.85
CA VAL A 43 -3.49 24.47 44.16
C VAL A 43 -2.35 24.59 43.15
N LYS A 44 -2.25 25.68 42.38
CA LYS A 44 -1.18 25.91 41.40
C LYS A 44 0.21 26.03 42.04
N ASN A 45 0.30 26.50 43.27
CA ASN A 45 1.56 26.60 44.01
C ASN A 45 2.17 25.23 44.40
N GLU A 46 1.42 24.13 44.30
CA GLU A 46 1.95 22.79 44.52
C GLU A 46 2.78 22.34 43.29
N PRO A 47 3.97 21.72 43.48
CA PRO A 47 4.91 21.50 42.40
C PRO A 47 4.56 20.33 41.48
N THR A 48 3.89 19.28 41.97
CA THR A 48 3.60 18.07 41.17
C THR A 48 2.11 17.91 40.87
N GLN A 49 1.77 17.30 39.72
CA GLN A 49 0.38 16.98 39.37
C GLN A 49 -0.38 16.28 40.51
N GLN A 50 0.24 15.30 41.15
CA GLN A 50 -0.39 14.52 42.22
C GLN A 50 -0.66 15.36 43.47
N GLN A 51 0.26 16.25 43.84
CA GLN A 51 0.07 17.15 44.98
C GLN A 51 -1.00 18.21 44.69
N ARG A 52 -1.03 18.74 43.45
CA ARG A 52 -2.10 19.62 42.97
C ARG A 52 -3.46 18.93 43.10
N ALA A 53 -3.58 17.70 42.59
CA ALA A 53 -4.81 16.91 42.68
C ALA A 53 -5.20 16.58 44.13
N ALA A 54 -4.23 16.18 44.96
CA ALA A 54 -4.45 15.89 46.38
C ALA A 54 -4.97 17.10 47.15
N LEU A 55 -4.40 18.29 46.90
CA LEU A 55 -4.84 19.53 47.54
C LEU A 55 -6.26 19.91 47.08
N LEU A 56 -6.55 19.80 45.78
CA LEU A 56 -7.88 20.06 45.22
C LEU A 56 -8.93 19.11 45.84
N ILE A 57 -8.65 17.81 45.89
CA ILE A 57 -9.52 16.80 46.50
C ILE A 57 -9.74 17.09 47.99
N LYS A 58 -8.68 17.47 48.71
CA LYS A 58 -8.76 17.86 50.13
C LYS A 58 -9.64 19.09 50.35
N MET A 59 -9.67 20.03 49.41
CA MET A 59 -10.59 21.17 49.43
C MET A 59 -12.02 20.73 49.14
N ILE A 60 -12.23 19.88 48.13
CA ILE A 60 -13.56 19.40 47.70
C ILE A 60 -14.24 18.60 48.82
N LEU A 61 -13.53 17.74 49.56
CA LEU A 61 -14.06 16.95 50.69
C LEU A 61 -14.76 17.81 51.77
N LYS A 62 -14.38 19.08 51.88
CA LYS A 62 -14.94 20.05 52.84
C LYS A 62 -16.17 20.79 52.30
N LYS A 63 -16.46 20.72 51.00
CA LYS A 63 -17.56 21.44 50.34
C LYS A 63 -18.87 20.63 50.32
N ASP A 64 -19.91 21.21 49.74
CA ASP A 64 -21.30 20.71 49.76
C ASP A 64 -21.60 19.66 48.67
N ASN A 65 -22.86 19.20 48.58
CA ASN A 65 -23.28 18.20 47.60
C ASN A 65 -23.19 18.72 46.16
N TYR A 66 -23.49 20.00 45.96
CA TYR A 66 -23.39 20.63 44.65
C TYR A 66 -21.93 20.65 44.15
N SER A 67 -20.97 20.86 45.05
CA SER A 67 -19.54 20.80 44.74
C SER A 67 -19.07 19.43 44.27
N TYR A 68 -19.60 18.35 44.85
CA TYR A 68 -19.30 16.97 44.42
C TYR A 68 -19.83 16.72 43.00
N ILE A 69 -21.05 17.18 42.71
CA ILE A 69 -21.67 17.05 41.38
C ILE A 69 -20.90 17.88 40.35
N SER A 70 -20.51 19.12 40.68
CA SER A 70 -19.69 19.97 39.80
C SER A 70 -18.32 19.33 39.51
N PHE A 71 -17.66 18.75 40.52
CA PHE A 71 -16.39 18.02 40.32
C PHE A 71 -16.55 16.77 39.45
N TYR A 72 -17.57 15.95 39.71
CA TYR A 72 -17.91 14.78 38.88
C TYR A 72 -18.19 15.19 37.42
N ASN A 73 -18.97 16.25 37.25
CA ASN A 73 -19.32 16.82 35.95
C ASN A 73 -18.11 17.38 35.20
N ALA A 74 -17.16 17.97 35.92
CA ALA A 74 -15.89 18.43 35.37
C ALA A 74 -15.03 17.24 34.93
N LEU A 75 -14.91 16.17 35.73
CA LEU A 75 -14.15 14.97 35.36
C LEU A 75 -14.65 14.32 34.07
N ILE A 76 -15.97 14.15 33.93
CA ILE A 76 -16.56 13.62 32.69
C ILE A 76 -16.25 14.54 31.52
N HIS A 77 -16.38 15.85 31.71
CA HIS A 77 -16.16 16.79 30.62
C HIS A 77 -14.69 16.85 30.18
N GLU A 78 -13.75 16.63 31.10
CA GLU A 78 -12.33 16.54 30.78
C GLU A 78 -11.91 15.15 30.28
N GLY A 79 -12.85 14.22 30.07
CA GLY A 79 -12.58 12.92 29.47
C GLY A 79 -12.06 11.85 30.44
N TYR A 80 -12.08 12.09 31.76
CA TYR A 80 -11.68 11.11 32.77
C TYR A 80 -12.77 10.07 33.03
N LYS A 81 -13.03 9.21 32.04
CA LYS A 81 -14.13 8.22 32.07
C LYS A 81 -14.02 7.24 33.23
N ASP A 82 -12.84 6.64 33.42
CA ASP A 82 -12.65 5.63 34.45
C ASP A 82 -12.80 6.22 35.85
N LEU A 83 -12.18 7.39 36.08
CA LEU A 83 -12.28 8.11 37.36
C LEU A 83 -13.71 8.58 37.64
N ALA A 84 -14.43 9.06 36.63
CA ALA A 84 -15.84 9.40 36.78
C ALA A 84 -16.69 8.15 37.03
N GLY A 85 -16.40 7.03 36.38
CA GLY A 85 -17.05 5.73 36.63
C GLY A 85 -16.94 5.31 38.10
N LEU A 86 -15.77 5.49 38.70
CA LEU A 86 -15.53 5.23 40.13
C LEU A 86 -16.38 6.12 41.05
N LEU A 87 -16.62 7.38 40.67
CA LEU A 87 -17.41 8.33 41.46
C LEU A 87 -18.92 8.26 41.23
N HIS A 88 -19.38 7.53 40.19
CA HIS A 88 -20.79 7.49 39.80
C HIS A 88 -21.69 6.92 40.91
N GLY A 89 -21.25 5.88 41.61
CA GLY A 89 -22.02 5.27 42.71
C GLY A 89 -22.20 6.18 43.95
N GLY A 90 -21.42 7.26 44.04
CA GLY A 90 -21.38 8.20 45.14
C GLY A 90 -22.23 9.47 44.96
N ILE A 91 -22.88 9.67 43.81
CA ILE A 91 -23.63 10.90 43.50
C ILE A 91 -24.79 11.09 44.50
N PRO A 92 -24.86 12.23 45.21
CA PRO A 92 -25.94 12.52 46.15
C PRO A 92 -27.25 12.88 45.42
N VAL A 93 -28.38 12.38 45.92
CA VAL A 93 -29.71 12.64 45.35
C VAL A 93 -30.19 14.02 45.80
N ILE A 94 -30.02 15.03 44.96
CA ILE A 94 -30.59 16.37 45.20
C ILE A 94 -32.02 16.38 44.66
N SER A 95 -33.01 16.68 45.51
CA SER A 95 -34.38 16.98 45.08
C SER A 95 -34.35 18.16 44.11
N SER A 96 -34.84 17.95 42.89
CA SER A 96 -34.90 18.92 41.79
C SER A 96 -35.79 20.12 42.12
N SER A 97 -35.30 21.05 42.93
CA SER A 97 -35.99 22.30 43.27
C SER A 97 -35.11 23.55 43.15
N ASN A 98 -34.09 23.49 42.28
CA ASN A 98 -33.47 24.68 41.68
C ASN A 98 -32.99 24.31 40.27
N GLY A 99 -33.88 24.47 39.29
CA GLY A 99 -33.61 24.25 37.87
C GLY A 99 -32.70 25.32 37.27
N GLY A 100 -31.40 25.26 37.58
CA GLY A 100 -30.45 26.30 37.21
C GLY A 100 -29.17 25.79 36.57
N LYS A 101 -29.27 25.00 35.48
CA LYS A 101 -28.34 24.93 34.33
C LYS A 101 -28.47 23.61 33.56
N ASP A 102 -28.77 22.49 34.22
CA ASP A 102 -28.87 21.18 33.56
C ASP A 102 -30.14 21.00 32.70
N SER A 103 -31.23 21.72 33.01
CA SER A 103 -32.50 21.63 32.24
C SER A 103 -32.60 22.60 31.06
N VAL A 104 -31.75 23.63 30.99
CA VAL A 104 -31.81 24.66 29.93
C VAL A 104 -30.70 24.46 28.87
N GLY A 105 -29.71 23.61 29.15
CA GLY A 105 -28.50 23.44 28.32
C GLY A 105 -28.42 22.18 27.46
N GLY A 106 -29.31 21.19 27.58
CA GLY A 106 -29.30 19.96 26.76
C GLY A 106 -28.12 18.99 26.98
N ILE A 107 -27.14 19.34 27.83
CA ILE A 107 -25.91 18.56 28.05
C ILE A 107 -26.05 17.65 29.26
N THR A 108 -26.24 16.35 29.04
CA THR A 108 -26.27 15.30 30.07
C THR A 108 -24.89 14.64 30.25
N SER A 109 -24.73 13.78 31.26
CA SER A 109 -23.52 12.95 31.42
C SER A 109 -23.26 12.06 30.19
N TYR A 110 -24.31 11.46 29.62
CA TYR A 110 -24.26 10.68 28.39
C TYR A 110 -23.67 11.48 27.21
N VAL A 111 -24.17 12.69 26.97
CA VAL A 111 -23.67 13.57 25.90
C VAL A 111 -22.18 13.84 26.07
N ARG A 112 -21.72 14.09 27.30
CA ARG A 112 -20.31 14.38 27.55
C ARG A 112 -19.43 13.16 27.29
N THR A 113 -19.84 11.97 27.73
CA THR A 113 -19.09 10.74 27.49
C THR A 113 -18.94 10.46 25.98
N VAL A 114 -20.04 10.48 25.24
CA VAL A 114 -20.04 10.20 23.80
C VAL A 114 -19.20 11.21 23.01
N LEU A 115 -19.28 12.50 23.35
CA LEU A 115 -18.52 13.53 22.66
C LEU A 115 -17.02 13.50 22.97
N CYS A 116 -16.64 13.16 24.21
CA CYS A 116 -15.24 12.95 24.58
C CYS A 116 -14.65 11.73 23.87
N GLU A 117 -15.36 10.59 23.85
CA GLU A 117 -14.95 9.39 23.09
C GLU A 117 -14.79 9.69 21.58
N GLY A 118 -15.65 10.57 21.06
CA GLY A 118 -15.58 11.05 19.70
C GLY A 118 -14.41 11.97 19.39
N GLY A 119 -13.72 12.52 20.39
CA GLY A 119 -12.72 13.56 20.20
C GLY A 119 -13.31 14.89 19.71
N VAL A 120 -14.57 15.17 20.05
CA VAL A 120 -15.24 16.42 19.63
C VAL A 120 -14.65 17.60 20.42
N PRO A 121 -14.15 18.66 19.74
CA PRO A 121 -13.55 19.80 20.41
C PRO A 121 -14.47 20.44 21.45
N GLN A 122 -13.88 20.87 22.55
CA GLN A 122 -14.61 21.58 23.60
C GLN A 122 -15.05 22.98 23.15
N ARG A 123 -16.02 23.56 23.88
CA ARG A 123 -16.44 24.95 23.61
C ARG A 123 -15.26 25.91 23.82
N PRO A 124 -15.15 26.97 23.00
CA PRO A 124 -14.20 28.05 23.25
C PRO A 124 -14.42 28.69 24.63
N VAL A 125 -13.38 29.37 25.15
CA VAL A 125 -13.39 30.05 26.46
C VAL A 125 -14.63 30.95 26.65
N VAL A 126 -15.00 31.67 25.60
CA VAL A 126 -16.24 32.45 25.52
C VAL A 126 -17.02 32.00 24.29
N PHE A 127 -18.31 31.67 24.48
CA PHE A 127 -19.17 31.13 23.44
C PHE A 127 -20.54 31.81 23.42
N VAL A 128 -21.06 32.11 22.22
CA VAL A 128 -22.39 32.71 22.00
C VAL A 128 -23.23 31.80 21.10
N LEU A 129 -24.47 31.54 21.52
CA LEU A 129 -25.35 30.55 20.89
C LEU A 129 -25.87 30.99 19.50
N GLY A 130 -25.57 30.16 18.49
CA GLY A 130 -26.06 30.27 17.12
C GLY A 130 -27.37 29.53 16.83
N ARG A 131 -28.39 29.60 17.71
CA ARG A 131 -29.59 28.72 17.68
C ARG A 131 -30.24 28.51 16.30
N LYS A 132 -30.35 29.56 15.47
CA LYS A 132 -30.93 29.45 14.11
C LYS A 132 -30.15 28.50 13.20
N LEU A 133 -28.82 28.59 13.20
CA LEU A 133 -27.95 27.75 12.36
C LEU A 133 -27.86 26.33 12.93
N VAL A 134 -27.74 26.20 14.25
CA VAL A 134 -27.71 24.89 14.93
C VAL A 134 -28.96 24.08 14.62
N ASN A 135 -30.15 24.68 14.75
CA ASN A 135 -31.41 24.01 14.45
C ASN A 135 -31.51 23.62 12.96
N SER A 136 -31.00 24.45 12.05
CA SER A 136 -30.98 24.16 10.60
C SER A 136 -30.09 22.95 10.29
N ILE A 137 -28.92 22.86 10.91
CA ILE A 137 -28.00 21.73 10.75
C ILE A 137 -28.62 20.46 11.34
N GLN A 138 -29.20 20.52 12.54
CA GLN A 138 -29.90 19.39 13.16
C GLN A 138 -31.05 18.87 12.30
N GLN A 139 -31.85 19.76 11.70
CA GLN A 139 -32.92 19.36 10.77
C GLN A 139 -32.38 18.65 9.52
N ASN A 140 -31.26 19.10 8.96
CA ASN A 140 -30.66 18.46 7.79
C ASN A 140 -30.02 17.11 8.14
N LEU A 141 -29.41 16.99 9.31
CA LEU A 141 -28.93 15.70 9.81
C LEU A 141 -30.08 14.72 10.08
N PHE A 142 -31.21 15.20 10.62
CA PHE A 142 -32.38 14.36 10.84
C PHE A 142 -32.93 13.77 9.54
N LYS A 143 -32.87 14.50 8.42
CA LYS A 143 -33.29 14.01 7.10
C LYS A 143 -32.50 12.81 6.58
N LEU A 144 -31.34 12.50 7.16
CA LEU A 144 -30.56 11.32 6.78
C LEU A 144 -31.24 10.02 7.21
N ASN A 145 -32.11 10.01 8.23
CA ASN A 145 -32.94 8.86 8.63
C ASN A 145 -32.20 7.50 8.79
N GLY A 146 -30.92 7.51 9.16
CA GLY A 146 -30.12 6.28 9.27
C GLY A 146 -29.47 5.80 7.96
N GLU A 147 -29.77 6.43 6.82
CA GLU A 147 -29.10 6.17 5.54
C GLU A 147 -27.77 6.94 5.43
N PRO A 148 -26.80 6.43 4.63
CA PRO A 148 -25.57 7.14 4.33
C PRO A 148 -25.84 8.48 3.62
N GLY A 149 -25.10 9.51 3.99
CA GLY A 149 -25.27 10.82 3.35
C GLY A 149 -24.47 11.93 3.99
N TRP A 150 -24.57 13.10 3.37
CA TRP A 150 -23.65 14.21 3.57
C TRP A 150 -24.38 15.48 4.03
N VAL A 151 -23.94 16.05 5.14
CA VAL A 151 -24.35 17.40 5.56
C VAL A 151 -23.13 18.31 5.53
N ILE A 152 -23.23 19.43 4.83
CA ILE A 152 -22.09 20.29 4.48
C ILE A 152 -22.30 21.66 5.10
N ILE A 153 -21.39 22.06 5.97
CA ILE A 153 -21.32 23.39 6.55
C ILE A 153 -20.19 24.15 5.86
N TYR A 154 -20.52 25.14 5.03
CA TYR A 154 -19.50 25.92 4.31
C TYR A 154 -19.57 27.42 4.61
N GLY A 155 -18.42 28.08 4.55
CA GLY A 155 -18.28 29.51 4.88
C GLY A 155 -16.82 29.96 5.03
N MET A 156 -16.62 31.26 5.18
CA MET A 156 -15.29 31.91 5.23
C MET A 156 -14.38 31.34 6.33
N ALA A 157 -13.05 31.41 6.15
CA ALA A 157 -12.09 31.00 7.18
C ALA A 157 -12.31 31.81 8.48
N GLY A 158 -12.26 31.14 9.63
CA GLY A 158 -12.48 31.78 10.93
C GLY A 158 -13.93 32.18 11.26
N CYS A 159 -14.94 31.91 10.41
CA CYS A 159 -16.34 32.28 10.68
C CYS A 159 -17.06 31.41 11.73
N GLY A 160 -16.38 30.41 12.31
CA GLY A 160 -16.92 29.58 13.41
C GLY A 160 -17.60 28.28 13.00
N LYS A 161 -17.33 27.74 11.80
CA LYS A 161 -17.94 26.50 11.28
C LYS A 161 -17.72 25.29 12.19
N SER A 162 -16.48 25.04 12.60
CA SER A 162 -16.10 23.90 13.46
C SER A 162 -16.81 23.98 14.81
N VAL A 163 -16.92 25.17 15.38
CA VAL A 163 -17.65 25.41 16.63
C VAL A 163 -19.15 25.15 16.46
N LEU A 164 -19.74 25.54 15.31
CA LEU A 164 -21.14 25.23 15.00
C LEU A 164 -21.38 23.72 14.84
N ALA A 165 -20.47 23.01 14.18
CA ALA A 165 -20.55 21.55 13.99
C ALA A 165 -20.40 20.78 15.32
N ALA A 166 -19.52 21.25 16.22
CA ALA A 166 -19.39 20.66 17.55
C ALA A 166 -20.61 20.94 18.43
N GLU A 167 -21.29 22.08 18.25
CA GLU A 167 -22.49 22.43 19.03
C GLU A 167 -23.74 21.66 18.58
N THR A 168 -23.86 21.31 17.30
CA THR A 168 -25.04 20.60 16.79
C THR A 168 -25.21 19.20 17.39
N VAL A 169 -24.10 18.55 17.71
CA VAL A 169 -24.06 17.24 18.36
C VAL A 169 -24.10 17.30 19.89
N ARG A 170 -24.18 18.48 20.51
CA ARG A 170 -24.22 18.65 21.98
C ARG A 170 -25.61 18.53 22.62
N ASP A 171 -26.62 18.11 21.86
CA ASP A 171 -27.99 17.89 22.33
C ASP A 171 -28.26 16.40 22.62
N HIS A 172 -28.68 16.10 23.84
CA HIS A 172 -28.99 14.74 24.30
C HIS A 172 -30.10 14.07 23.49
N SER A 173 -31.19 14.81 23.25
CA SER A 173 -32.36 14.25 22.55
C SER A 173 -32.04 13.88 21.11
N PHE A 174 -31.14 14.66 20.49
CA PHE A 174 -30.67 14.46 19.13
C PHE A 174 -29.69 13.30 19.02
N LEU A 175 -28.70 13.19 19.93
CA LEU A 175 -27.72 12.10 19.90
C LEU A 175 -28.37 10.73 20.15
N ASP A 176 -29.18 10.61 21.20
CA ASP A 176 -29.79 9.32 21.58
C ASP A 176 -30.79 8.82 20.51
N GLY A 177 -31.54 9.75 19.90
CA GLY A 177 -32.50 9.43 18.85
C GLY A 177 -31.88 9.10 17.48
N CYS A 178 -30.88 9.87 17.04
CA CYS A 178 -30.34 9.78 15.68
C CYS A 178 -29.03 8.99 15.57
N PHE A 179 -28.13 9.13 16.54
CA PHE A 179 -26.77 8.58 16.49
C PHE A 179 -26.39 7.84 17.78
N PRO A 180 -27.12 6.76 18.13
CA PRO A 180 -26.85 6.00 19.34
C PRO A 180 -25.48 5.28 19.29
N GLY A 181 -24.92 5.09 18.09
CA GLY A 181 -23.57 4.54 17.89
C GLY A 181 -22.44 5.52 18.20
N GLY A 182 -22.77 6.77 18.56
CA GLY A 182 -21.79 7.80 18.93
C GLY A 182 -21.39 8.71 17.77
N VAL A 183 -20.39 9.56 18.03
CA VAL A 183 -19.87 10.56 17.08
C VAL A 183 -18.36 10.45 17.04
N HIS A 184 -17.74 10.62 15.87
CA HIS A 184 -16.29 10.62 15.72
C HIS A 184 -15.82 11.87 14.98
N TRP A 185 -14.88 12.61 15.56
CA TRP A 185 -14.35 13.85 15.01
C TRP A 185 -12.95 13.65 14.41
N VAL A 186 -12.76 14.14 13.20
CA VAL A 186 -11.50 14.06 12.46
C VAL A 186 -11.10 15.45 11.98
N SER A 187 -10.01 15.97 12.51
CA SER A 187 -9.37 17.18 12.01
C SER A 187 -8.54 16.85 10.77
N VAL A 188 -9.11 17.14 9.59
CA VAL A 188 -8.54 16.82 8.29
C VAL A 188 -7.61 17.95 7.85
N GLY A 189 -8.16 19.13 7.56
CA GLY A 189 -7.35 20.26 7.08
C GLY A 189 -6.84 20.11 5.65
N LYS A 190 -5.82 20.90 5.28
CA LYS A 190 -5.18 20.75 3.95
C LYS A 190 -4.12 19.66 4.04
N GLN A 191 -4.36 18.55 3.34
CA GLN A 191 -3.51 17.36 3.39
C GLN A 191 -3.00 16.97 2.01
N ASP A 192 -1.82 16.36 1.98
CA ASP A 192 -1.31 15.52 0.91
C ASP A 192 -1.67 14.05 1.17
N LYS A 193 -1.23 13.12 0.31
CA LYS A 193 -1.58 11.69 0.43
C LYS A 193 -1.01 11.06 1.72
N SER A 194 0.24 11.36 2.05
CA SER A 194 0.91 10.93 3.28
C SER A 194 0.20 11.46 4.53
N GLY A 195 -0.09 12.76 4.57
CA GLY A 195 -0.80 13.40 5.67
C GLY A 195 -2.20 12.81 5.86
N LEU A 196 -2.94 12.57 4.78
CA LEU A 196 -4.24 11.90 4.87
C LEU A 196 -4.12 10.46 5.39
N LEU A 197 -3.13 9.70 4.93
CA LEU A 197 -2.88 8.34 5.43
C LEU A 197 -2.63 8.36 6.95
N MET A 198 -1.82 9.30 7.45
CA MET A 198 -1.60 9.45 8.90
C MET A 198 -2.91 9.74 9.65
N LYS A 199 -3.79 10.58 9.11
CA LYS A 199 -5.10 10.85 9.72
C LYS A 199 -5.98 9.60 9.75
N LEU A 200 -5.97 8.82 8.68
CA LEU A 200 -6.74 7.57 8.57
C LEU A 200 -6.19 6.47 9.48
N GLN A 201 -4.87 6.32 9.59
CA GLN A 201 -4.21 5.41 10.53
C GLN A 201 -4.59 5.77 11.97
N ASN A 202 -4.48 7.05 12.35
CA ASN A 202 -4.88 7.54 13.67
C ASN A 202 -6.38 7.33 13.94
N LEU A 203 -7.24 7.45 12.92
CA LEU A 203 -8.67 7.18 13.05
C LEU A 203 -8.95 5.69 13.24
N CYS A 204 -8.33 4.82 12.44
CA CYS A 204 -8.50 3.37 12.56
C CYS A 204 -8.05 2.88 13.95
N ALA A 205 -6.89 3.35 14.42
CA ALA A 205 -6.39 3.06 15.76
C ALA A 205 -7.37 3.51 16.85
N ARG A 206 -7.99 4.68 16.70
CA ARG A 206 -8.98 5.19 17.65
C ARG A 206 -10.27 4.37 17.65
N LEU A 207 -10.70 3.85 16.51
CA LEU A 207 -11.92 3.06 16.39
C LEU A 207 -11.73 1.60 16.84
N ASP A 208 -10.51 1.08 16.78
CA ASP A 208 -10.17 -0.30 17.16
C ASP A 208 -9.29 -0.42 18.41
N GLN A 209 -9.65 0.27 19.49
CA GLN A 209 -8.93 0.23 20.77
C GLN A 209 -8.85 -1.16 21.44
N ASP A 210 -9.74 -2.09 21.05
CA ASP A 210 -9.78 -3.45 21.60
C ASP A 210 -9.04 -4.48 20.72
N GLU A 211 -8.36 -4.01 19.66
CA GLU A 211 -7.62 -4.84 18.68
C GLU A 211 -8.44 -5.99 18.09
N SER A 212 -9.69 -5.72 17.69
CA SER A 212 -10.65 -6.77 17.31
C SER A 212 -10.48 -7.32 15.88
N PHE A 213 -9.85 -6.58 14.97
CA PHE A 213 -9.67 -6.99 13.57
C PHE A 213 -8.20 -7.27 13.20
N SER A 214 -7.29 -6.34 13.51
CA SER A 214 -5.85 -6.49 13.25
C SER A 214 -5.08 -5.47 14.08
N GLN A 215 -3.97 -5.88 14.69
CA GLN A 215 -3.11 -5.01 15.48
C GLN A 215 -2.37 -3.97 14.61
N ARG A 216 -2.30 -4.16 13.28
CA ARG A 216 -1.55 -3.27 12.38
C ARG A 216 -2.34 -2.03 11.98
N LEU A 217 -1.62 -0.91 11.81
CA LEU A 217 -2.11 0.25 11.07
C LEU A 217 -2.20 -0.06 9.55
N PRO A 218 -3.16 0.53 8.84
CA PRO A 218 -3.25 0.38 7.39
C PRO A 218 -2.06 1.05 6.70
N LEU A 219 -1.46 0.40 5.69
CA LEU A 219 -0.21 0.86 5.04
C LEU A 219 -0.46 1.84 3.88
N ASN A 220 -1.68 1.87 3.37
CA ASN A 220 -2.09 2.77 2.29
C ASN A 220 -3.53 3.25 2.52
N ILE A 221 -3.93 4.30 1.79
CA ILE A 221 -5.22 4.99 1.97
C ILE A 221 -6.40 4.05 1.70
N GLU A 222 -6.24 3.13 0.76
CA GLU A 222 -7.31 2.23 0.31
C GLU A 222 -7.57 1.11 1.31
N GLU A 223 -6.50 0.49 1.84
CA GLU A 223 -6.60 -0.43 2.99
C GLU A 223 -7.22 0.28 4.19
N ALA A 224 -6.81 1.53 4.45
CA ALA A 224 -7.37 2.33 5.55
C ALA A 224 -8.86 2.60 5.34
N LYS A 225 -9.25 2.91 4.10
CA LYS A 225 -10.64 3.12 3.70
C LYS A 225 -11.47 1.86 3.91
N ASP A 226 -11.01 0.70 3.45
CA ASP A 226 -11.75 -0.56 3.59
C ASP A 226 -11.85 -1.00 5.06
N ARG A 227 -10.78 -0.85 5.82
CA ARG A 227 -10.80 -1.11 7.27
C ARG A 227 -11.77 -0.18 7.98
N LEU A 228 -11.77 1.11 7.64
CA LEU A 228 -12.70 2.09 8.18
C LEU A 228 -14.16 1.73 7.83
N ARG A 229 -14.44 1.29 6.60
CA ARG A 229 -15.77 0.80 6.18
C ARG A 229 -16.23 -0.37 7.05
N ILE A 230 -15.35 -1.34 7.30
CA ILE A 230 -15.67 -2.51 8.14
C ILE A 230 -15.94 -2.08 9.59
N LEU A 231 -15.07 -1.24 10.18
CA LEU A 231 -15.20 -0.77 11.56
C LEU A 231 -16.49 0.05 11.76
N MET A 232 -16.81 0.97 10.86
CA MET A 232 -18.02 1.80 10.95
C MET A 232 -19.29 0.96 10.76
N LEU A 233 -19.28 -0.04 9.88
CA LEU A 233 -20.46 -0.87 9.62
C LEU A 233 -20.68 -1.93 10.71
N ARG A 234 -19.62 -2.56 11.23
CA ARG A 234 -19.69 -3.69 12.17
C ARG A 234 -19.58 -3.27 13.63
N LYS A 235 -18.63 -2.38 13.96
CA LYS A 235 -18.30 -2.01 15.36
C LYS A 235 -19.07 -0.77 15.82
N HIS A 236 -19.19 0.25 14.97
CA HIS A 236 -19.83 1.53 15.30
C HIS A 236 -21.07 1.83 14.44
N PRO A 237 -22.10 0.97 14.42
CA PRO A 237 -23.26 1.15 13.55
C PRO A 237 -24.10 2.36 13.99
N ARG A 238 -24.62 3.12 13.01
CA ARG A 238 -25.40 4.36 13.23
C ARG A 238 -24.63 5.39 14.06
N SER A 239 -23.34 5.56 13.77
CA SER A 239 -22.50 6.64 14.28
C SER A 239 -22.36 7.77 13.26
N LEU A 240 -22.06 8.98 13.73
CA LEU A 240 -21.82 10.15 12.89
C LEU A 240 -20.32 10.44 12.78
N LEU A 241 -19.79 10.51 11.56
CA LEU A 241 -18.41 10.92 11.31
C LEU A 241 -18.37 12.42 10.96
N ILE A 242 -17.56 13.20 11.67
CA ILE A 242 -17.39 14.64 11.45
C ILE A 242 -16.00 14.90 10.88
N LEU A 243 -15.96 15.47 9.67
CA LEU A 243 -14.73 15.86 8.98
C LEU A 243 -14.57 17.39 9.05
N ASP A 244 -13.51 17.85 9.71
CA ASP A 244 -13.26 19.27 9.94
C ASP A 244 -12.25 19.85 8.95
N ASP A 245 -12.62 21.01 8.39
CA ASP A 245 -11.90 21.81 7.39
C ASP A 245 -11.40 21.00 6.20
N VAL A 246 -12.31 20.41 5.42
CA VAL A 246 -11.96 19.66 4.20
C VAL A 246 -11.67 20.62 3.04
N TRP A 247 -10.51 20.47 2.40
CA TRP A 247 -10.06 21.33 1.30
C TRP A 247 -10.27 20.74 -0.09
N ASP A 248 -10.02 19.43 -0.25
CA ASP A 248 -10.00 18.80 -1.58
C ASP A 248 -11.06 17.70 -1.73
N PRO A 249 -11.67 17.55 -2.92
CA PRO A 249 -12.67 16.51 -3.17
C PRO A 249 -12.14 15.07 -3.07
N TRP A 250 -10.85 14.84 -3.31
CA TRP A 250 -10.27 13.48 -3.27
C TRP A 250 -10.13 12.96 -1.84
N VAL A 251 -9.94 13.84 -0.86
CA VAL A 251 -9.90 13.47 0.57
C VAL A 251 -11.23 12.84 1.01
N LEU A 252 -12.34 13.37 0.51
CA LEU A 252 -13.68 12.82 0.77
C LEU A 252 -13.89 11.42 0.20
N LYS A 253 -13.23 11.09 -0.93
CA LYS A 253 -13.32 9.75 -1.53
C LYS A 253 -12.76 8.65 -0.62
N ALA A 254 -11.83 8.99 0.28
CA ALA A 254 -11.27 8.09 1.28
C ALA A 254 -12.23 7.81 2.46
N PHE A 255 -13.15 8.75 2.74
CA PHE A 255 -14.17 8.61 3.79
C PHE A 255 -15.53 8.14 3.25
N ASP A 256 -15.67 7.99 1.94
CA ASP A 256 -16.86 7.51 1.23
C ASP A 256 -17.07 5.99 1.45
N ASN A 257 -17.57 5.65 2.63
CA ASN A 257 -17.65 4.29 3.18
C ASN A 257 -19.08 3.90 3.61
N GLN A 258 -20.11 4.46 2.99
CA GLN A 258 -21.52 4.27 3.39
C GLN A 258 -21.80 4.73 4.83
N CYS A 259 -21.14 5.81 5.26
CA CYS A 259 -21.34 6.42 6.58
C CYS A 259 -22.24 7.66 6.51
N GLN A 260 -22.72 8.10 7.67
CA GLN A 260 -23.31 9.42 7.84
C GLN A 260 -22.22 10.42 8.17
N ILE A 261 -22.07 11.46 7.34
CA ILE A 261 -20.92 12.37 7.42
C ILE A 261 -21.37 13.83 7.49
N LEU A 262 -20.87 14.54 8.50
CA LEU A 262 -20.96 15.99 8.65
C LEU A 262 -19.62 16.61 8.29
N ILE A 263 -19.60 17.55 7.35
CA ILE A 263 -18.37 18.19 6.87
C ILE A 263 -18.40 19.67 7.19
N THR A 264 -17.28 20.21 7.66
CA THR A 264 -17.00 21.64 7.61
C THR A 264 -15.99 21.93 6.51
N THR A 265 -16.24 22.95 5.70
CA THR A 265 -15.34 23.30 4.59
C THR A 265 -15.41 24.79 4.27
N ARG A 266 -14.41 25.30 3.55
CA ARG A 266 -14.43 26.65 2.99
C ARG A 266 -15.04 26.67 1.60
N ASP A 267 -14.96 25.54 0.89
CA ASP A 267 -15.42 25.40 -0.47
C ASP A 267 -16.56 24.39 -0.56
N LYS A 268 -17.66 24.80 -1.19
CA LYS A 268 -18.82 23.94 -1.41
C LYS A 268 -18.52 22.81 -2.42
N SER A 269 -17.61 23.04 -3.36
CA SER A 269 -17.33 22.14 -4.50
C SER A 269 -16.71 20.80 -4.07
N VAL A 270 -16.13 20.72 -2.87
CA VAL A 270 -15.44 19.51 -2.37
C VAL A 270 -16.32 18.26 -2.38
N THR A 271 -17.64 18.43 -2.31
CA THR A 271 -18.58 17.31 -2.29
C THR A 271 -19.05 16.85 -3.66
N ASP A 272 -18.62 17.47 -4.76
CA ASP A 272 -19.02 17.05 -6.11
C ASP A 272 -18.49 15.66 -6.48
N SER A 273 -17.41 15.22 -5.84
CA SER A 273 -16.75 13.93 -6.05
C SER A 273 -17.42 12.72 -5.38
N VAL A 274 -18.37 12.94 -4.48
CA VAL A 274 -19.00 11.90 -3.64
C VAL A 274 -20.47 11.69 -4.00
N MET A 275 -20.95 10.45 -3.89
CA MET A 275 -22.31 10.04 -4.25
C MET A 275 -23.22 10.00 -3.01
N GLY A 276 -24.54 10.08 -3.20
CA GLY A 276 -25.54 10.04 -2.12
C GLY A 276 -26.23 11.38 -1.81
N PRO A 277 -27.16 11.42 -0.84
CA PRO A 277 -27.92 12.61 -0.52
C PRO A 277 -27.03 13.68 0.12
N LYS A 278 -27.11 14.92 -0.39
CA LYS A 278 -26.29 16.07 0.05
C LYS A 278 -27.18 17.20 0.54
N TYR A 279 -26.92 17.68 1.75
CA TYR A 279 -27.57 18.85 2.33
C TYR A 279 -26.53 19.92 2.63
N VAL A 280 -26.80 21.17 2.25
CA VAL A 280 -25.85 22.27 2.38
C VAL A 280 -26.39 23.34 3.31
N VAL A 281 -25.55 23.81 4.23
CA VAL A 281 -25.81 24.93 5.15
C VAL A 281 -24.70 25.96 4.98
N SER A 282 -25.05 27.15 4.50
CA SER A 282 -24.13 28.27 4.39
C SER A 282 -24.02 29.02 5.72
N VAL A 283 -22.80 29.31 6.15
CA VAL A 283 -22.50 30.15 7.31
C VAL A 283 -22.05 31.52 6.81
N GLU A 284 -22.69 32.58 7.33
CA GLU A 284 -22.33 33.97 7.02
C GLU A 284 -20.86 34.28 7.37
N SER A 285 -20.22 35.17 6.61
CA SER A 285 -18.80 35.49 6.74
C SER A 285 -18.43 36.19 8.06
N GLY A 286 -19.41 36.77 8.78
CA GLY A 286 -19.18 37.40 10.07
C GLY A 286 -20.42 37.36 10.98
N LEU A 287 -20.18 37.40 12.29
CA LEU A 287 -21.20 37.55 13.30
C LEU A 287 -21.87 38.93 13.18
N GLY A 288 -23.20 38.95 13.29
CA GLY A 288 -23.94 40.20 13.44
C GLY A 288 -23.47 41.01 14.65
N LYS A 289 -23.56 42.35 14.54
CA LYS A 289 -23.09 43.32 15.55
C LYS A 289 -23.48 42.96 16.98
N GLU A 290 -24.72 42.52 17.19
CA GLU A 290 -25.28 42.10 18.49
C GLU A 290 -24.56 40.90 19.13
N LYS A 291 -24.16 39.92 18.32
CA LYS A 291 -23.41 38.75 18.79
C LYS A 291 -21.95 39.08 19.05
N GLY A 292 -21.35 39.94 18.22
CA GLY A 292 -20.00 40.46 18.48
C GLY A 292 -19.91 41.21 19.82
N LEU A 293 -20.92 42.04 20.12
CA LEU A 293 -21.01 42.74 21.41
C LEU A 293 -21.22 41.78 22.57
N GLU A 294 -21.96 40.69 22.35
CA GLU A 294 -22.15 39.65 23.34
C GLU A 294 -20.83 38.95 23.70
N ILE A 295 -20.02 38.62 22.68
CA ILE A 295 -18.68 38.03 22.91
C ILE A 295 -17.82 39.00 23.74
N LEU A 296 -17.72 40.27 23.34
CA LEU A 296 -16.95 41.26 24.11
C LEU A 296 -17.49 41.40 25.54
N SER A 297 -18.81 41.47 25.71
CA SER A 297 -19.47 41.60 27.02
C SER A 297 -19.12 40.46 27.97
N LEU A 298 -19.05 39.23 27.45
CA LEU A 298 -18.68 38.05 28.21
C LEU A 298 -17.19 38.03 28.57
N PHE A 299 -16.31 38.48 27.67
CA PHE A 299 -14.87 38.60 27.95
C PHE A 299 -14.56 39.64 29.03
N VAL A 300 -15.17 40.82 28.96
CA VAL A 300 -14.94 41.90 29.94
C VAL A 300 -15.85 41.82 31.17
N ASN A 301 -16.72 40.80 31.23
CA ASN A 301 -17.70 40.58 32.29
C ASN A 301 -18.59 41.81 32.59
N MET A 302 -19.07 42.48 31.53
CA MET A 302 -19.97 43.63 31.58
C MET A 302 -21.30 43.29 30.89
N LYS A 303 -22.40 43.97 31.22
CA LYS A 303 -23.63 43.84 30.43
C LYS A 303 -23.49 44.64 29.13
N LYS A 304 -24.22 44.24 28.07
CA LYS A 304 -24.19 44.92 26.76
C LYS A 304 -24.47 46.43 26.84
N ALA A 305 -25.31 46.85 27.79
CA ALA A 305 -25.65 48.26 28.01
C ALA A 305 -24.54 49.09 28.67
N ASP A 306 -23.60 48.42 29.34
CA ASP A 306 -22.51 49.04 30.09
C ASP A 306 -21.21 49.10 29.25
N LEU A 307 -21.25 48.62 28.01
CA LEU A 307 -20.10 48.64 27.09
C LEU A 307 -19.83 50.07 26.59
N PRO A 308 -18.55 50.45 26.43
CA PRO A 308 -18.19 51.77 25.91
C PRO A 308 -18.49 51.91 24.42
N GLU A 309 -18.71 53.14 23.93
CA GLU A 309 -19.04 53.43 22.52
C GLU A 309 -17.99 52.90 21.53
N GLN A 310 -16.71 52.85 21.95
CA GLN A 310 -15.61 52.26 21.19
C GLN A 310 -15.85 50.78 20.86
N ALA A 311 -16.61 50.04 21.68
CA ALA A 311 -16.92 48.63 21.43
C ALA A 311 -17.65 48.41 20.10
N HIS A 312 -18.56 49.33 19.74
CA HIS A 312 -19.27 49.29 18.47
C HIS A 312 -18.35 49.51 17.28
N SER A 313 -17.39 50.43 17.42
CA SER A 313 -16.40 50.75 16.38
C SER A 313 -15.39 49.61 16.21
N ILE A 314 -14.92 49.02 17.31
CA ILE A 314 -14.00 47.86 17.28
C ILE A 314 -14.64 46.70 16.53
N ILE A 315 -15.89 46.33 16.82
CA ILE A 315 -16.57 45.22 16.12
C ILE A 315 -16.73 45.51 14.63
N LYS A 316 -16.93 46.78 14.26
CA LYS A 316 -16.99 47.20 12.87
C LYS A 316 -15.65 46.99 12.16
N GLU A 317 -14.53 47.35 12.80
CA GLU A 317 -13.18 47.12 12.28
C GLU A 317 -12.82 45.63 12.25
N CYS A 318 -13.30 44.82 13.20
CA CYS A 318 -13.14 43.36 13.21
C CYS A 318 -13.95 42.64 12.11
N LYS A 319 -14.79 43.37 11.35
CA LYS A 319 -15.64 42.86 10.25
C LYS A 319 -16.46 41.60 10.61
N GLY A 320 -16.79 41.43 11.90
CA GLY A 320 -17.59 40.31 12.39
C GLY A 320 -16.87 38.96 12.49
N SER A 321 -15.55 38.85 12.28
CA SER A 321 -14.84 37.57 12.45
C SER A 321 -14.82 37.14 13.92
N PRO A 322 -15.40 35.97 14.30
CA PRO A 322 -15.38 35.47 15.67
C PRO A 322 -13.97 35.37 16.27
N LEU A 323 -12.99 34.94 15.47
CA LEU A 323 -11.60 34.78 15.91
C LEU A 323 -10.98 36.13 16.31
N VAL A 324 -11.14 37.15 15.47
CA VAL A 324 -10.59 38.51 15.72
C VAL A 324 -11.28 39.15 16.93
N VAL A 325 -12.60 38.98 17.05
CA VAL A 325 -13.36 39.49 18.20
C VAL A 325 -12.92 38.82 19.51
N SER A 326 -12.63 37.52 19.49
CA SER A 326 -12.12 36.80 20.67
C SER A 326 -10.72 37.25 21.07
N LEU A 327 -9.81 37.50 20.12
CA LEU A 327 -8.46 38.01 20.40
C LEU A 327 -8.52 39.39 21.07
N ILE A 328 -9.30 40.32 20.50
CA ILE A 328 -9.49 41.67 21.09
C ILE A 328 -10.24 41.60 22.43
N GLY A 329 -11.22 40.71 22.56
CA GLY A 329 -11.93 40.47 23.81
C GLY A 329 -10.98 39.99 24.93
N ALA A 330 -10.08 39.06 24.62
CA ALA A 330 -9.07 38.60 25.57
C ALA A 330 -8.10 39.72 25.99
N LEU A 331 -7.66 40.56 25.05
CA LEU A 331 -6.85 41.74 25.35
C LEU A 331 -7.56 42.74 26.26
N LEU A 332 -8.85 42.99 26.04
CA LEU A 332 -9.64 43.92 26.84
C LEU A 332 -9.99 43.36 28.23
N ARG A 333 -10.09 42.03 28.38
CA ARG A 333 -10.19 41.38 29.68
C ARG A 333 -8.94 41.64 30.52
N ASP A 334 -7.77 41.52 29.92
CA ASP A 334 -6.49 41.68 30.60
C ASP A 334 -6.14 43.16 30.83
N PHE A 335 -6.53 44.05 29.89
CA PHE A 335 -6.29 45.50 29.95
C PHE A 335 -7.58 46.32 29.76
N PRO A 336 -8.42 46.49 30.80
CA PRO A 336 -9.78 47.04 30.69
C PRO A 336 -9.88 48.50 30.24
N ASN A 337 -8.81 49.29 30.41
CA ASN A 337 -8.83 50.74 30.16
C ASN A 337 -8.32 51.15 28.76
N ARG A 338 -7.98 50.19 27.88
CA ARG A 338 -7.26 50.46 26.60
C ARG A 338 -8.14 50.42 25.34
N TRP A 339 -9.44 50.64 25.46
CA TRP A 339 -10.39 50.61 24.34
C TRP A 339 -10.04 51.54 23.17
N ASP A 340 -9.73 52.81 23.45
CA ASP A 340 -9.39 53.81 22.41
C ASP A 340 -8.03 53.52 21.74
N TYR A 341 -7.11 52.94 22.49
CA TYR A 341 -5.79 52.55 22.00
C TYR A 341 -5.89 51.42 20.96
N TYR A 342 -6.59 50.33 21.29
CA TYR A 342 -6.77 49.19 20.37
C TYR A 342 -7.61 49.55 19.14
N LEU A 343 -8.60 50.44 19.29
CA LEU A 343 -9.37 50.96 18.16
C LEU A 343 -8.48 51.71 17.16
N ARG A 344 -7.60 52.60 17.63
CA ARG A 344 -6.67 53.33 16.75
C ARG A 344 -5.66 52.40 16.08
N GLN A 345 -5.19 51.38 16.78
CA GLN A 345 -4.22 50.43 16.23
C GLN A 345 -4.84 49.56 15.12
N LEU A 346 -6.07 49.08 15.32
CA LEU A 346 -6.85 48.39 14.28
C LEU A 346 -7.12 49.27 13.05
N GLN A 347 -7.29 50.58 13.24
CA GLN A 347 -7.50 51.53 12.14
C GLN A 347 -6.21 51.88 11.37
N ASN A 348 -5.07 51.92 12.06
CA ASN A 348 -3.80 52.39 11.49
C ASN A 348 -3.04 51.35 10.66
N LYS A 349 -3.39 50.05 10.73
CA LYS A 349 -2.89 48.95 9.89
C LYS A 349 -1.38 49.01 9.61
N GLN A 350 -0.58 48.78 10.64
CA GLN A 350 0.87 48.90 10.64
C GLN A 350 1.61 47.66 10.08
N PHE A 351 1.01 46.47 10.17
CA PHE A 351 1.55 45.21 9.68
C PHE A 351 1.44 45.12 8.16
N LYS A 352 2.58 44.96 7.48
CA LYS A 352 2.66 44.85 6.02
C LYS A 352 3.21 43.49 5.62
N ARG A 353 2.36 42.66 5.03
CA ARG A 353 2.73 41.35 4.48
C ARG A 353 3.54 41.51 3.19
N ILE A 354 4.59 40.69 3.03
CA ILE A 354 5.46 40.73 1.84
C ILE A 354 4.78 40.05 0.65
N ARG A 355 4.00 38.98 0.89
CA ARG A 355 3.14 38.32 -0.10
C ARG A 355 1.66 38.62 0.16
N LYS A 356 1.00 39.34 -0.74
CA LYS A 356 -0.45 39.59 -0.68
C LYS A 356 -1.19 38.48 -1.44
N SER A 357 -1.76 37.50 -0.73
CA SER A 357 -2.69 36.54 -1.32
C SER A 357 -4.04 37.23 -1.58
N SER A 358 -4.63 37.04 -2.77
CA SER A 358 -5.80 37.81 -3.25
C SER A 358 -7.15 37.36 -2.67
N PHE A 359 -7.19 36.25 -1.93
CA PHE A 359 -8.43 35.58 -1.55
C PHE A 359 -9.05 36.03 -0.21
N TYR A 360 -8.32 36.75 0.66
CA TYR A 360 -8.85 37.17 1.97
C TYR A 360 -8.39 38.57 2.41
N ASP A 361 -9.23 39.21 3.21
CA ASP A 361 -8.92 40.44 3.95
C ASP A 361 -8.18 40.11 5.27
N TYR A 362 -6.89 39.76 5.19
CA TYR A 362 -6.05 39.43 6.35
C TYR A 362 -5.76 40.62 7.29
N GLU A 363 -6.03 41.84 6.85
CA GLU A 363 -5.58 43.07 7.52
C GLU A 363 -6.09 43.21 8.96
N ALA A 364 -7.33 42.82 9.26
CA ALA A 364 -7.87 42.94 10.62
C ALA A 364 -7.33 41.86 11.58
N LEU A 365 -6.99 40.68 11.05
CA LEU A 365 -6.48 39.57 11.84
C LEU A 365 -4.99 39.73 12.14
N ASP A 366 -4.19 40.10 11.14
CA ASP A 366 -2.75 40.30 11.31
C ASP A 366 -2.47 41.39 12.35
N GLU A 367 -3.27 42.46 12.36
CA GLU A 367 -3.21 43.50 13.40
C GLU A 367 -3.61 42.97 14.78
N ALA A 368 -4.75 42.29 14.89
CA ALA A 368 -5.19 41.74 16.18
C ALA A 368 -4.19 40.73 16.76
N MET A 369 -3.56 39.91 15.91
CA MET A 369 -2.49 38.99 16.29
C MET A 369 -1.22 39.74 16.69
N SER A 370 -0.80 40.76 15.92
CA SER A 370 0.38 41.57 16.26
C SER A 370 0.23 42.22 17.63
N ILE A 371 -0.93 42.83 17.90
CA ILE A 371 -1.25 43.43 19.20
C ILE A 371 -1.25 42.38 20.31
N SER A 372 -1.90 41.23 20.08
CA SER A 372 -2.01 40.17 21.09
C SER A 372 -0.65 39.60 21.48
N VAL A 373 0.25 39.43 20.50
CA VAL A 373 1.61 38.92 20.73
C VAL A 373 2.52 39.97 21.35
N GLU A 374 2.38 41.25 21.02
CA GLU A 374 3.16 42.33 21.63
C GLU A 374 2.82 42.54 23.11
N MET A 375 1.58 42.24 23.51
CA MET A 375 1.11 42.36 24.89
C MET A 375 1.40 41.12 25.77
N LEU A 376 2.10 40.11 25.25
CA LEU A 376 2.60 39.00 26.06
C LEU A 376 3.69 39.49 27.01
N ARG A 377 3.83 38.81 28.16
CA ARG A 377 4.93 39.07 29.09
C ARG A 377 6.26 38.69 28.42
N GLU A 378 7.33 39.45 28.69
CA GLU A 378 8.61 39.29 27.98
C GLU A 378 9.27 37.91 28.24
N ASP A 379 8.94 37.24 29.35
CA ASP A 379 9.41 35.89 29.70
C ASP A 379 8.81 34.76 28.83
N ILE A 380 7.55 34.89 28.42
CA ILE A 380 6.81 33.88 27.62
C ILE A 380 6.73 34.21 26.13
N LYS A 381 7.18 35.40 25.74
CA LYS A 381 7.17 35.86 24.34
C LYS A 381 8.06 35.01 23.45
N ASP A 382 9.24 34.65 23.95
CA ASP A 382 10.18 33.77 23.24
C ASP A 382 9.59 32.36 23.04
N TYR A 383 8.92 31.80 24.06
CA TYR A 383 8.22 30.52 23.94
C TYR A 383 7.11 30.56 22.88
N TYR A 384 6.38 31.67 22.77
CA TYR A 384 5.39 31.81 21.70
C TYR A 384 6.03 31.91 20.31
N THR A 385 7.24 32.47 20.19
CA THR A 385 7.98 32.46 18.92
C THR A 385 8.43 31.07 18.51
N ASP A 386 8.80 30.21 19.46
CA ASP A 386 9.17 28.82 19.21
C ASP A 386 8.02 28.02 18.56
N LEU A 387 6.75 28.33 18.88
CA LEU A 387 5.57 27.66 18.30
C LEU A 387 5.38 27.93 16.79
N SER A 388 6.21 28.78 16.19
CA SER A 388 6.17 29.04 14.74
C SER A 388 6.57 27.84 13.89
N ILE A 389 7.21 26.83 14.48
CA ILE A 389 7.57 25.56 13.80
C ILE A 389 6.40 24.57 13.65
N LEU A 390 5.25 24.85 14.28
CA LEU A 390 4.06 24.00 14.20
C LEU A 390 3.44 24.10 12.81
N GLN A 391 3.24 22.95 12.17
CA GLN A 391 2.55 22.88 10.88
C GLN A 391 1.03 23.06 11.04
N LYS A 392 0.38 23.49 9.96
CA LYS A 392 -1.08 23.57 9.89
C LYS A 392 -1.69 22.19 10.08
N ASP A 393 -2.82 22.13 10.79
CA ASP A 393 -3.59 20.90 11.01
C ASP A 393 -2.86 19.76 11.76
N VAL A 394 -1.70 20.03 12.36
CA VAL A 394 -0.97 19.08 13.19
C VAL A 394 -1.26 19.35 14.67
N LYS A 395 -1.72 18.32 15.37
CA LYS A 395 -1.93 18.35 16.83
C LYS A 395 -0.67 17.81 17.50
N VAL A 396 -0.01 18.65 18.30
CA VAL A 396 1.28 18.32 18.91
C VAL A 396 1.10 17.92 20.37
N PRO A 397 1.60 16.74 20.78
CA PRO A 397 1.53 16.32 22.17
C PRO A 397 2.45 17.17 23.05
N THR A 398 2.04 17.36 24.31
CA THR A 398 2.76 18.19 25.29
C THR A 398 4.23 17.77 25.43
N LYS A 399 4.52 16.47 25.32
CA LYS A 399 5.87 15.92 25.49
C LYS A 399 6.90 16.49 24.50
N VAL A 400 6.49 16.80 23.26
CA VAL A 400 7.36 17.42 22.25
C VAL A 400 7.78 18.82 22.69
N LEU A 401 6.87 19.58 23.29
CA LEU A 401 7.15 20.93 23.81
C LEU A 401 8.00 20.90 25.09
N CYS A 402 7.86 19.84 25.90
CA CYS A 402 8.77 19.58 27.03
C CYS A 402 10.21 19.40 26.55
N ILE A 403 10.40 18.66 25.46
CA ILE A 403 11.72 18.49 24.84
C ILE A 403 12.23 19.82 24.29
N LEU A 404 11.38 20.60 23.61
CA LEU A 404 11.77 21.88 23.01
C LEU A 404 12.25 22.91 24.04
N TRP A 405 11.57 23.01 25.19
CA TRP A 405 11.86 23.98 26.24
C TRP A 405 12.74 23.45 27.37
N ASP A 406 12.99 22.13 27.42
CA ASP A 406 13.76 21.45 28.47
C ASP A 406 13.17 21.68 29.87
N MET A 407 11.84 21.51 29.96
CA MET A 407 11.03 21.78 31.14
C MET A 407 10.12 20.59 31.48
N GLU A 408 9.67 20.53 32.74
CA GLU A 408 8.70 19.51 33.19
C GLU A 408 7.31 19.76 32.58
N THR A 409 6.52 18.69 32.44
CA THR A 409 5.22 18.71 31.75
C THR A 409 4.28 19.77 32.33
N GLU A 410 4.27 19.92 33.64
CA GLU A 410 3.41 20.82 34.38
C GLU A 410 3.72 22.29 34.10
N GLU A 411 5.00 22.66 34.06
CA GLU A 411 5.41 24.04 33.76
C GLU A 411 5.07 24.41 32.31
N VAL A 412 5.27 23.47 31.39
CA VAL A 412 4.90 23.63 29.98
C VAL A 412 3.39 23.79 29.83
N GLU A 413 2.58 22.97 30.50
CA GLU A 413 1.12 23.10 30.47
C GLU A 413 0.64 24.43 31.05
N ASP A 414 1.26 24.93 32.12
CA ASP A 414 0.92 26.22 32.73
C ASP A 414 1.19 27.39 31.74
N ILE A 415 2.30 27.36 30.99
CA ILE A 415 2.61 28.34 29.94
C ILE A 415 1.62 28.23 28.78
N LEU A 416 1.37 27.02 28.28
CA LEU A 416 0.47 26.79 27.14
C LEU A 416 -0.97 27.18 27.49
N GLN A 417 -1.39 26.98 28.74
CA GLN A 417 -2.69 27.40 29.23
C GLN A 417 -2.88 28.92 29.12
N GLU A 418 -1.85 29.72 29.35
CA GLU A 418 -1.92 31.17 29.19
C GLU A 418 -2.16 31.55 27.72
N PHE A 419 -1.52 30.88 26.77
CA PHE A 419 -1.78 31.09 25.35
C PHE A 419 -3.21 30.67 24.96
N VAL A 420 -3.72 29.56 25.51
CA VAL A 420 -5.12 29.13 25.32
C VAL A 420 -6.09 30.16 25.88
N ASN A 421 -5.84 30.69 27.07
CA ASN A 421 -6.66 31.72 27.72
C ASN A 421 -6.71 33.03 26.92
N LYS A 422 -5.67 33.32 26.15
CA LYS A 422 -5.57 34.47 25.24
C LYS A 422 -6.07 34.16 23.82
N SER A 423 -6.58 32.95 23.57
CA SER A 423 -7.01 32.47 22.23
C SER A 423 -5.91 32.48 21.17
N LEU A 424 -4.63 32.46 21.60
CA LEU A 424 -3.47 32.37 20.73
C LEU A 424 -3.11 30.93 20.38
N LEU A 425 -3.59 29.96 21.17
CA LEU A 425 -3.37 28.53 20.99
C LEU A 425 -4.67 27.77 21.30
N PHE A 426 -4.86 26.60 20.70
CA PHE A 426 -5.98 25.71 21.00
C PHE A 426 -5.49 24.40 21.60
N CYS A 427 -6.29 23.81 22.47
CA CYS A 427 -5.99 22.54 23.14
C CYS A 427 -7.12 21.54 22.88
N ASP A 428 -6.75 20.35 22.44
CA ASP A 428 -7.61 19.18 22.35
C ASP A 428 -7.30 18.21 23.50
N ARG A 429 -8.34 17.59 24.04
CA ARG A 429 -8.28 16.85 25.32
C ARG A 429 -8.84 15.45 25.12
N ASN A 430 -7.96 14.45 25.18
CA ASN A 430 -8.33 13.04 25.08
C ASN A 430 -7.67 12.22 26.20
N GLY A 431 -8.27 12.21 27.39
CA GLY A 431 -7.75 11.48 28.54
C GLY A 431 -6.57 12.19 29.21
N LYS A 432 -5.43 11.50 29.35
CA LYS A 432 -4.25 12.02 30.07
C LYS A 432 -3.38 12.96 29.23
N SER A 433 -3.41 12.81 27.90
CA SER A 433 -2.57 13.58 26.99
C SER A 433 -3.30 14.82 26.47
N PHE A 434 -2.63 15.98 26.58
CA PHE A 434 -3.08 17.21 25.96
C PHE A 434 -2.31 17.42 24.67
N CYS A 435 -3.05 17.71 23.60
CA CYS A 435 -2.48 18.05 22.30
C CYS A 435 -2.84 19.49 21.94
N TYR A 436 -1.85 20.26 21.50
CA TYR A 436 -2.02 21.67 21.16
C TYR A 436 -1.93 21.87 19.65
N TYR A 437 -2.67 22.83 19.14
CA TYR A 437 -2.65 23.20 17.73
C TYR A 437 -2.97 24.68 17.53
N LEU A 438 -2.54 25.21 16.39
CA LEU A 438 -2.82 26.57 15.97
C LEU A 438 -3.87 26.57 14.86
N HIS A 439 -4.64 27.65 14.76
CA HIS A 439 -5.50 27.86 13.60
C HIS A 439 -4.62 28.26 12.40
N ASP A 440 -4.96 27.82 11.18
CA ASP A 440 -4.16 28.06 9.96
C ASP A 440 -3.70 29.50 9.78
N LEU A 441 -4.61 30.42 10.04
CA LEU A 441 -4.36 31.86 9.91
C LEU A 441 -3.32 32.37 10.94
N GLN A 442 -3.25 31.75 12.13
CA GLN A 442 -2.22 32.06 13.13
C GLN A 442 -0.86 31.51 12.71
N VAL A 443 -0.83 30.30 12.12
CA VAL A 443 0.40 29.71 11.55
C VAL A 443 0.95 30.58 10.43
N ASP A 444 0.08 31.00 9.49
CA ASP A 444 0.44 31.92 8.41
C ASP A 444 1.03 33.24 8.92
N PHE A 445 0.44 33.79 9.98
CA PHE A 445 0.93 35.01 10.62
C PHE A 445 2.32 34.80 11.26
N LEU A 446 2.52 33.70 11.99
CA LEU A 446 3.79 33.41 12.67
C LEU A 446 4.92 33.12 11.67
N ILE A 447 4.67 32.35 10.62
CA ILE A 447 5.65 32.07 9.56
C ILE A 447 6.10 33.36 8.87
N GLU A 448 5.17 34.28 8.59
CA GLU A 448 5.52 35.56 7.97
C GLU A 448 6.31 36.45 8.93
N LYS A 449 5.88 36.52 10.20
CA LYS A 449 6.52 37.37 11.23
C LYS A 449 7.94 36.90 11.56
N ASN A 450 8.15 35.60 11.72
CA ASN A 450 9.40 35.01 12.22
C ASN A 450 10.24 34.35 11.12
N ARG A 451 10.00 34.67 9.85
CA ARG A 451 10.61 33.99 8.68
C ARG A 451 12.13 33.83 8.75
N ASN A 452 12.83 34.83 9.29
CA ASN A 452 14.30 34.83 9.38
C ASN A 452 14.82 33.88 10.48
N GLN A 453 13.99 33.52 11.45
CA GLN A 453 14.35 32.70 12.62
C GLN A 453 13.92 31.23 12.48
N LEU A 454 13.06 30.89 11.50
CA LEU A 454 12.52 29.53 11.33
C LEU A 454 13.60 28.46 11.25
N GLN A 455 14.69 28.74 10.51
CA GLN A 455 15.80 27.78 10.39
C GLN A 455 16.46 27.50 11.75
N ASP A 456 16.66 28.53 12.58
CA ASP A 456 17.28 28.39 13.90
C ASP A 456 16.35 27.68 14.89
N LEU A 457 15.05 27.90 14.79
CA LEU A 457 14.05 27.20 15.60
C LEU A 457 13.97 25.71 15.28
N HIS A 458 14.03 25.33 14.00
CA HIS A 458 14.11 23.92 13.62
C HIS A 458 15.41 23.27 14.11
N LYS A 459 16.56 23.96 14.00
CA LYS A 459 17.84 23.49 14.58
C LYS A 459 17.75 23.30 16.09
N LYS A 460 17.11 24.23 16.81
CA LYS A 460 16.89 24.15 18.25
C LYS A 460 16.11 22.89 18.62
N LEU A 461 15.00 22.60 17.94
CA LEU A 461 14.19 21.40 18.19
C LEU A 461 15.00 20.11 17.98
N ILE A 462 15.76 20.02 16.87
CA ILE A 462 16.57 18.82 16.56
C ILE A 462 17.67 18.63 17.60
N THR A 463 18.33 19.71 18.02
CA THR A 463 19.39 19.65 19.04
C THR A 463 18.84 19.15 20.37
N GLN A 464 17.62 19.56 20.75
CA GLN A 464 16.98 19.06 21.95
C GLN A 464 16.50 17.62 21.80
N PHE A 465 15.96 17.24 20.64
CA PHE A 465 15.60 15.85 20.35
C PHE A 465 16.80 14.92 20.53
N GLN A 466 17.96 15.26 19.96
CA GLN A 466 19.19 14.46 20.07
C GLN A 466 19.75 14.36 21.50
N ARG A 467 19.42 15.31 22.39
CA ARG A 467 19.81 15.27 23.80
C ARG A 467 18.96 14.30 24.62
N HIS A 468 17.67 14.22 24.30
CA HIS A 468 16.70 13.40 25.04
C HIS A 468 16.51 11.99 24.44
N HIS A 469 16.62 11.86 23.12
CA HIS A 469 16.32 10.64 22.38
C HIS A 469 17.39 10.30 21.34
N GLN A 470 17.48 9.01 21.02
CA GLN A 470 18.18 8.52 19.85
C GLN A 470 17.15 8.07 18.80
N PRO A 471 17.39 8.30 17.49
CA PRO A 471 16.39 8.05 16.46
C PRO A 471 15.85 6.61 16.39
N HIS A 472 16.69 5.62 16.71
CA HIS A 472 16.36 4.19 16.67
C HIS A 472 15.80 3.60 17.98
N THR A 473 15.54 4.43 19.00
CA THR A 473 15.14 3.95 20.35
C THR A 473 13.76 4.47 20.78
N LEU A 474 12.98 5.02 19.84
CA LEU A 474 11.62 5.47 20.12
C LEU A 474 10.73 4.25 20.36
N SER A 475 10.07 4.22 21.51
CA SER A 475 9.12 3.15 21.84
C SER A 475 7.72 3.55 21.35
N PRO A 476 6.95 2.63 20.74
CA PRO A 476 5.57 2.91 20.30
C PRO A 476 4.64 3.36 21.43
N ASP A 477 4.96 3.02 22.69
CA ASP A 477 4.19 3.36 23.89
C ASP A 477 4.29 4.85 24.28
N GLN A 478 5.27 5.59 23.74
CA GLN A 478 5.46 7.01 24.05
C GLN A 478 4.47 7.90 23.28
N GLU A 479 3.90 8.90 23.96
CA GLU A 479 2.89 9.81 23.38
C GLU A 479 3.39 10.62 22.18
N ASP A 480 4.69 10.89 22.08
CA ASP A 480 5.35 11.67 21.03
C ASP A 480 5.94 10.83 19.90
N CYS A 481 5.92 9.50 20.01
CA CYS A 481 6.51 8.58 19.05
C CYS A 481 6.02 8.82 17.61
N MET A 482 4.69 8.91 17.42
CA MET A 482 4.09 9.16 16.11
C MET A 482 4.45 10.54 15.54
N TYR A 483 4.67 11.55 16.39
CA TYR A 483 5.10 12.87 15.93
C TYR A 483 6.52 12.80 15.35
N TRP A 484 7.44 12.13 16.06
CA TRP A 484 8.83 12.01 15.63
C TRP A 484 8.99 11.17 14.36
N TYR A 485 8.32 10.01 14.25
CA TYR A 485 8.40 9.20 13.02
C TYR A 485 7.91 9.96 11.78
N ASN A 486 6.92 10.84 11.94
CA ASN A 486 6.31 11.57 10.83
C ASN A 486 7.01 12.90 10.49
N PHE A 487 7.54 13.63 11.49
CA PHE A 487 7.98 15.02 11.27
C PHE A 487 9.46 15.26 11.59
N LEU A 488 10.23 14.27 12.05
CA LEU A 488 11.66 14.46 12.32
C LEU A 488 12.46 14.81 11.06
N ALA A 489 12.21 14.10 9.96
CA ALA A 489 12.85 14.38 8.66
C ALA A 489 12.47 15.78 8.15
N TYR A 490 11.20 16.17 8.27
CA TYR A 490 10.73 17.53 7.95
C TYR A 490 11.49 18.63 8.70
N HIS A 491 11.67 18.46 10.02
CA HIS A 491 12.39 19.45 10.81
C HIS A 491 13.87 19.54 10.42
N MET A 492 14.53 18.40 10.15
CA MET A 492 15.92 18.37 9.67
C MET A 492 16.09 19.03 8.30
N ALA A 493 15.16 18.76 7.37
CA ALA A 493 15.10 19.40 6.06
C ALA A 493 14.89 20.92 6.16
N SER A 494 13.93 21.36 6.99
CA SER A 494 13.61 22.78 7.20
C SER A 494 14.74 23.55 7.92
N ALA A 495 15.55 22.86 8.73
CA ALA A 495 16.76 23.39 9.34
C ALA A 495 17.94 23.51 8.35
N ASN A 496 17.84 22.89 7.16
CA ASN A 496 18.92 22.70 6.21
C ASN A 496 20.14 21.96 6.83
N MET A 497 19.86 20.94 7.64
CA MET A 497 20.84 20.08 8.34
C MET A 497 21.05 18.77 7.56
N HIS A 498 21.76 18.86 6.44
CA HIS A 498 21.94 17.73 5.51
C HIS A 498 22.65 16.52 6.15
N LYS A 499 23.68 16.74 7.00
CA LYS A 499 24.45 15.63 7.58
C LYS A 499 23.61 14.77 8.52
N GLU A 500 22.83 15.42 9.36
CA GLU A 500 21.92 14.76 10.31
C GLU A 500 20.76 14.08 9.57
N LEU A 501 20.25 14.71 8.51
CA LEU A 501 19.21 14.12 7.65
C LEU A 501 19.73 12.86 6.94
N CYS A 502 20.91 12.90 6.33
CA CYS A 502 21.55 11.74 5.70
C CYS A 502 21.79 10.62 6.71
N ALA A 503 22.29 10.95 7.91
CA ALA A 503 22.52 9.95 8.97
C ALA A 503 21.23 9.26 9.43
N LEU A 504 20.10 9.98 9.43
CA LEU A 504 18.79 9.42 9.76
C LEU A 504 18.21 8.58 8.62
N MET A 505 18.10 9.16 7.42
CA MET A 505 17.41 8.54 6.28
C MET A 505 18.19 7.35 5.71
N PHE A 506 19.52 7.42 5.69
CA PHE A 506 20.38 6.34 5.19
C PHE A 506 20.70 5.30 6.28
N SER A 507 19.86 5.15 7.30
CA SER A 507 20.00 4.12 8.33
C SER A 507 18.97 3.00 8.14
N LEU A 508 19.43 1.76 7.99
CA LEU A 508 18.55 0.59 7.87
C LEU A 508 17.65 0.39 9.10
N ASP A 509 18.12 0.74 10.30
CA ASP A 509 17.36 0.61 11.54
C ASP A 509 16.17 1.58 11.57
N TRP A 510 16.38 2.80 11.05
CA TRP A 510 15.30 3.79 10.89
C TRP A 510 14.26 3.30 9.88
N ILE A 511 14.70 2.77 8.74
CA ILE A 511 13.80 2.22 7.73
C ILE A 511 13.00 1.06 8.31
N LYS A 512 13.63 0.14 9.04
CA LYS A 512 12.97 -0.96 9.71
C LYS A 512 11.90 -0.46 10.69
N ALA A 513 12.30 0.36 11.66
CA ALA A 513 11.39 0.82 12.71
C ALA A 513 10.21 1.64 12.15
N LYS A 514 10.47 2.49 11.14
CA LYS A 514 9.42 3.29 10.50
C LYS A 514 8.51 2.44 9.61
N THR A 515 9.05 1.53 8.80
CA THR A 515 8.23 0.69 7.90
C THR A 515 7.37 -0.32 8.66
N GLU A 516 7.84 -0.84 9.79
CA GLU A 516 7.05 -1.72 10.67
C GLU A 516 5.85 -0.98 11.29
N LEU A 517 5.98 0.33 11.58
CA LEU A 517 4.94 1.14 12.20
C LEU A 517 3.96 1.76 11.18
N VAL A 518 4.48 2.47 10.18
CA VAL A 518 3.66 3.29 9.24
C VAL A 518 3.67 2.78 7.80
N GLY A 519 4.57 1.84 7.46
CA GLY A 519 4.78 1.36 6.10
C GLY A 519 5.78 2.20 5.27
N PRO A 520 6.10 1.75 4.05
CA PRO A 520 7.12 2.40 3.20
C PRO A 520 6.62 3.66 2.47
N ALA A 521 5.31 3.84 2.32
CA ALA A 521 4.75 4.89 1.46
C ALA A 521 5.16 6.31 1.87
N HIS A 522 5.08 6.62 3.17
CA HIS A 522 5.48 7.93 3.68
C HIS A 522 6.99 8.17 3.52
N LEU A 523 7.81 7.15 3.77
CA LEU A 523 9.26 7.25 3.65
C LEU A 523 9.70 7.47 2.19
N ILE A 524 9.07 6.81 1.22
CA ILE A 524 9.33 7.03 -0.22
C ILE A 524 9.05 8.49 -0.59
N HIS A 525 7.98 9.09 -0.06
CA HIS A 525 7.67 10.51 -0.27
C HIS A 525 8.76 11.42 0.30
N GLU A 526 9.25 11.16 1.51
CA GLU A 526 10.33 11.95 2.13
C GLU A 526 11.62 11.92 1.29
N PHE A 527 12.01 10.74 0.76
CA PHE A 527 13.18 10.63 -0.12
C PHE A 527 13.04 11.47 -1.39
N VAL A 528 11.83 11.56 -1.96
CA VAL A 528 11.57 12.39 -3.14
C VAL A 528 11.55 13.87 -2.79
N GLU A 529 10.83 14.25 -1.74
CA GLU A 529 10.65 15.65 -1.36
C GLU A 529 11.97 16.29 -0.92
N TYR A 530 12.77 15.61 -0.10
CA TYR A 530 14.00 16.16 0.46
C TYR A 530 15.24 15.95 -0.40
N ARG A 531 15.11 15.29 -1.56
CA ARG A 531 16.21 15.06 -2.51
C ARG A 531 16.96 16.33 -2.89
N HIS A 532 16.24 17.44 -3.07
CA HIS A 532 16.82 18.72 -3.51
C HIS A 532 17.78 19.37 -2.49
N ILE A 533 17.79 18.88 -1.25
CA ILE A 533 18.62 19.40 -0.14
C ILE A 533 19.96 18.62 -0.07
N LEU A 534 20.06 17.48 -0.75
CA LEU A 534 21.21 16.57 -0.68
C LEU A 534 22.32 16.95 -1.68
N ASP A 535 23.57 16.64 -1.33
CA ASP A 535 24.72 16.80 -2.22
C ASP A 535 24.70 15.77 -3.38
N GLU A 536 25.46 16.01 -4.46
CA GLU A 536 25.47 15.11 -5.64
C GLU A 536 25.88 13.66 -5.31
N LYS A 537 26.78 13.45 -4.34
CA LYS A 537 27.18 12.09 -3.90
C LYS A 537 26.06 11.41 -3.10
N ASP A 538 25.37 12.18 -2.28
CA ASP A 538 24.26 11.71 -1.45
C ASP A 538 23.01 11.46 -2.30
N CYS A 539 22.90 12.10 -3.47
CA CYS A 539 21.87 11.79 -4.47
C CYS A 539 21.94 10.33 -4.95
N ALA A 540 23.14 9.78 -5.18
CA ALA A 540 23.29 8.38 -5.60
C ALA A 540 22.92 7.41 -4.47
N VAL A 541 23.24 7.75 -3.23
CA VAL A 541 22.82 6.98 -2.06
C VAL A 541 21.30 7.04 -1.89
N CYS A 542 20.70 8.22 -2.04
CA CYS A 542 19.26 8.43 -2.03
C CYS A 542 18.55 7.59 -3.10
N GLU A 543 19.11 7.52 -4.32
CA GLU A 543 18.59 6.67 -5.39
C GLU A 543 18.64 5.18 -5.02
N ASN A 544 19.75 4.70 -4.45
CA ASN A 544 19.85 3.32 -3.98
C ASN A 544 18.75 2.97 -2.97
N PHE A 545 18.48 3.84 -1.99
CA PHE A 545 17.43 3.63 -1.00
C PHE A 545 16.02 3.75 -1.61
N GLN A 546 15.82 4.67 -2.55
CA GLN A 546 14.56 4.80 -3.27
C GLN A 546 14.25 3.54 -4.09
N GLU A 547 15.23 3.02 -4.84
CA GLU A 547 15.12 1.77 -5.58
C GLU A 547 14.81 0.61 -4.62
N PHE A 548 15.57 0.48 -3.53
CA PHE A 548 15.36 -0.54 -2.50
C PHE A 548 13.94 -0.52 -1.91
N LEU A 549 13.43 0.65 -1.53
CA LEU A 549 12.08 0.81 -0.98
C LEU A 549 11.00 0.57 -2.03
N SER A 550 11.25 0.92 -3.30
CA SER A 550 10.30 0.67 -4.39
C SER A 550 10.19 -0.81 -4.73
N LEU A 551 11.33 -1.51 -4.81
CA LEU A 551 11.40 -2.94 -5.11
C LEU A 551 10.76 -3.75 -3.99
N ASN A 552 11.10 -3.43 -2.74
CA ASN A 552 10.63 -4.17 -1.56
C ASN A 552 9.34 -3.59 -0.96
N GLY A 553 8.72 -2.57 -1.55
CA GLY A 553 7.56 -1.88 -0.98
C GLY A 553 6.33 -2.77 -0.78
N HIS A 554 6.25 -3.89 -1.52
CA HIS A 554 5.20 -4.90 -1.35
C HIS A 554 5.44 -5.84 -0.16
N LEU A 555 6.67 -5.94 0.35
CA LEU A 555 7.07 -6.75 1.50
C LEU A 555 7.13 -5.92 2.79
N LEU A 556 7.61 -4.67 2.69
CA LEU A 556 7.84 -3.79 3.83
C LEU A 556 6.51 -3.37 4.48
N GLY A 557 6.46 -3.44 5.82
CA GLY A 557 5.28 -3.11 6.62
C GLY A 557 4.21 -4.20 6.66
N ARG A 558 4.36 -5.32 5.94
CA ARG A 558 3.45 -6.47 6.05
C ARG A 558 3.98 -7.50 7.05
N GLN A 559 3.10 -8.02 7.90
CA GLN A 559 3.44 -9.09 8.83
C GLN A 559 3.26 -10.46 8.14
N PRO A 560 4.16 -11.43 8.36
CA PRO A 560 5.36 -11.35 9.19
C PRO A 560 6.44 -10.44 8.57
N PHE A 561 7.03 -9.57 9.39
CA PHE A 561 7.98 -8.58 8.89
C PHE A 561 9.26 -9.26 8.37
N PRO A 562 9.73 -8.91 7.16
CA PRO A 562 10.97 -9.46 6.63
C PRO A 562 12.18 -8.88 7.36
N ASN A 563 13.27 -9.65 7.43
CA ASN A 563 14.54 -9.13 7.93
C ASN A 563 15.16 -8.16 6.91
N ILE A 564 15.24 -6.87 7.27
CA ILE A 564 15.75 -5.80 6.42
C ILE A 564 17.21 -6.05 5.98
N VAL A 565 18.03 -6.66 6.84
CA VAL A 565 19.43 -6.97 6.55
C VAL A 565 19.50 -8.02 5.45
N GLN A 566 18.65 -9.05 5.51
CA GLN A 566 18.61 -10.08 4.47
C GLN A 566 18.13 -9.52 3.12
N LEU A 567 17.16 -8.58 3.13
CA LEU A 567 16.76 -7.87 1.91
C LEU A 567 17.89 -6.99 1.36
N GLY A 568 18.59 -6.26 2.23
CA GLY A 568 19.74 -5.45 1.84
C GLY A 568 20.90 -6.28 1.29
N LEU A 569 21.10 -7.52 1.76
CA LEU A 569 22.09 -8.44 1.21
C LEU A 569 21.79 -8.88 -0.23
N CYS A 570 20.54 -8.75 -0.69
CA CYS A 570 20.14 -9.02 -2.08
C CYS A 570 20.53 -7.86 -3.03
N GLU A 571 20.80 -6.66 -2.52
CA GLU A 571 21.14 -5.49 -3.34
C GLU A 571 22.56 -5.57 -3.97
N PRO A 572 22.82 -4.81 -5.05
CA PRO A 572 24.13 -4.76 -5.70
C PRO A 572 25.25 -4.32 -4.74
N GLU A 573 26.48 -4.82 -4.93
CA GLU A 573 27.60 -4.46 -4.05
C GLU A 573 28.00 -2.97 -4.08
N THR A 574 27.64 -2.29 -5.17
CA THR A 574 27.83 -0.84 -5.32
C THR A 574 26.83 -0.02 -4.53
N SER A 575 25.71 -0.62 -4.11
CA SER A 575 24.66 0.05 -3.34
C SER A 575 25.10 0.22 -1.89
N GLU A 576 24.85 1.41 -1.34
CA GLU A 576 25.11 1.70 0.07
C GLU A 576 24.27 0.81 0.99
N VAL A 577 23.05 0.47 0.57
CA VAL A 577 22.13 -0.43 1.29
C VAL A 577 22.80 -1.79 1.53
N TYR A 578 23.47 -2.34 0.50
CA TYR A 578 24.19 -3.61 0.63
C TYR A 578 25.37 -3.49 1.58
N GLN A 579 26.15 -2.42 1.48
CA GLN A 579 27.34 -2.24 2.31
C GLN A 579 26.98 -2.14 3.78
N GLN A 580 25.92 -1.41 4.11
CA GLN A 580 25.38 -1.32 5.47
C GLN A 580 24.82 -2.66 5.96
N ALA A 581 23.99 -3.33 5.15
CA ALA A 581 23.43 -4.63 5.49
C ALA A 581 24.55 -5.67 5.72
N LYS A 582 25.59 -5.67 4.88
CA LYS A 582 26.73 -6.57 5.03
C LYS A 582 27.53 -6.30 6.31
N LEU A 583 27.64 -5.04 6.71
CA LEU A 583 28.30 -4.65 7.95
C LEU A 583 27.49 -5.10 9.18
N GLN A 584 26.17 -4.86 9.19
CA GLN A 584 25.27 -5.33 10.25
C GLN A 584 25.24 -6.86 10.33
N ALA A 585 25.14 -7.54 9.19
CA ALA A 585 25.18 -9.00 9.13
C ALA A 585 26.47 -9.56 9.76
N LYS A 586 27.64 -8.98 9.46
CA LYS A 586 28.91 -9.43 10.07
C LYS A 586 28.92 -9.30 11.60
N GLN A 587 28.27 -8.28 12.15
CA GLN A 587 28.18 -8.08 13.59
C GLN A 587 27.21 -9.08 14.25
N GLU A 588 26.13 -9.43 13.56
CA GLU A 588 25.10 -10.31 14.09
C GLU A 588 25.37 -11.81 13.87
N VAL A 589 26.24 -12.18 12.93
CA VAL A 589 26.68 -13.58 12.74
C VAL A 589 27.32 -14.13 14.01
N ASP A 590 28.06 -13.30 14.75
CA ASP A 590 28.65 -13.67 16.05
C ASP A 590 27.57 -13.99 17.12
N ASN A 591 26.32 -13.54 16.90
CA ASN A 591 25.17 -13.78 17.76
C ASN A 591 24.31 -15.00 17.35
N GLY A 592 24.73 -15.77 16.33
CA GLY A 592 24.06 -17.00 15.90
C GLY A 592 22.98 -16.82 14.81
N MET A 593 22.86 -15.63 14.22
CA MET A 593 22.00 -15.39 13.06
C MET A 593 22.68 -15.90 11.77
N LEU A 594 21.91 -16.59 10.93
CA LEU A 594 22.37 -17.09 9.63
C LEU A 594 21.86 -16.19 8.51
N TYR A 595 22.80 -15.51 7.84
CA TYR A 595 22.52 -14.67 6.68
C TYR A 595 22.93 -15.38 5.39
N LEU A 596 22.09 -15.27 4.36
CA LEU A 596 22.37 -15.78 3.03
C LEU A 596 23.01 -14.68 2.17
N GLU A 597 24.15 -15.01 1.56
CA GLU A 597 24.84 -14.15 0.60
C GLU A 597 24.67 -14.70 -0.82
N TRP A 598 24.09 -13.86 -1.69
CA TRP A 598 23.93 -14.17 -3.10
C TRP A 598 25.20 -13.80 -3.86
N ILE A 599 25.94 -14.81 -4.34
CA ILE A 599 27.21 -14.61 -5.06
C ILE A 599 26.96 -14.19 -6.52
N ASN A 600 25.92 -14.75 -7.15
CA ASN A 600 25.56 -14.53 -8.56
C ASN A 600 24.87 -13.17 -8.84
N LYS A 601 24.56 -12.38 -7.81
CA LYS A 601 23.84 -11.10 -7.97
C LYS A 601 24.60 -10.04 -8.77
N LYS A 602 25.93 -10.14 -8.88
CA LYS A 602 26.74 -9.23 -9.70
C LYS A 602 26.36 -9.29 -11.18
N ASN A 603 25.99 -10.50 -11.62
CA ASN A 603 25.60 -10.78 -13.00
C ASN A 603 24.11 -10.47 -13.20
N ASN A 604 23.27 -10.76 -12.20
CA ASN A 604 21.84 -10.43 -12.19
C ASN A 604 21.62 -8.93 -11.86
N LYS A 605 21.92 -8.04 -12.81
CA LYS A 605 21.51 -6.64 -12.69
C LYS A 605 19.98 -6.57 -12.80
N ASN A 606 19.35 -5.91 -11.83
CA ASN A 606 17.93 -5.58 -11.90
C ASN A 606 17.63 -4.88 -13.23
N LEU A 607 16.83 -5.53 -14.06
CA LEU A 607 16.48 -5.08 -15.40
C LEU A 607 15.44 -3.96 -15.37
N SER A 608 14.62 -3.90 -14.31
CA SER A 608 13.64 -2.86 -14.09
C SER A 608 14.28 -1.60 -13.51
N ARG A 609 14.02 -0.45 -14.13
CA ARG A 609 14.41 0.88 -13.66
C ARG A 609 13.53 1.36 -12.50
N LEU A 610 12.24 1.03 -12.54
CA LEU A 610 11.27 1.50 -11.56
C LEU A 610 10.19 0.45 -11.37
N VAL A 611 9.80 0.18 -10.13
CA VAL A 611 8.62 -0.63 -9.79
C VAL A 611 7.67 0.24 -8.98
N VAL A 612 6.48 0.47 -9.51
CA VAL A 612 5.42 1.24 -8.85
C VAL A 612 4.26 0.30 -8.58
N ARG A 613 3.66 0.40 -7.40
CA ARG A 613 2.37 -0.23 -7.09
C ARG A 613 1.33 0.87 -6.84
N PRO A 614 0.74 1.46 -7.90
CA PRO A 614 -0.22 2.54 -7.73
C PRO A 614 -1.65 2.04 -7.48
N HIS A 615 -1.90 0.76 -7.74
CA HIS A 615 -3.21 0.11 -7.65
C HIS A 615 -3.25 -0.88 -6.48
N THR A 616 -4.43 -1.06 -5.88
CA THR A 616 -4.69 -2.11 -4.87
C THR A 616 -5.10 -3.45 -5.43
N ASP A 617 -5.34 -3.50 -6.72
CA ASP A 617 -5.75 -4.67 -7.46
C ASP A 617 -5.04 -4.73 -8.82
N ALA A 618 -5.31 -5.76 -9.61
CA ALA A 618 -4.66 -6.02 -10.89
C ALA A 618 -4.68 -4.80 -11.83
N VAL A 619 -3.55 -4.55 -12.50
CA VAL A 619 -3.41 -3.48 -13.50
C VAL A 619 -3.63 -4.07 -14.87
N TYR A 620 -4.70 -3.66 -15.54
CA TYR A 620 -5.05 -4.18 -16.88
C TYR A 620 -4.32 -3.44 -17.99
N HIS A 621 -4.23 -2.12 -17.89
CA HIS A 621 -3.56 -1.33 -18.91
C HIS A 621 -2.78 -0.17 -18.32
N ALA A 622 -1.63 0.11 -18.92
CA ALA A 622 -0.83 1.29 -18.64
C ALA A 622 -0.23 1.80 -19.94
N CYS A 623 -0.10 3.13 -20.04
CA CYS A 623 0.44 3.80 -21.22
C CYS A 623 1.28 5.01 -20.82
N PHE A 624 2.29 5.32 -21.62
CA PHE A 624 3.02 6.57 -21.51
C PHE A 624 2.23 7.73 -22.11
N SER A 625 2.48 8.94 -21.63
CA SER A 625 2.22 10.16 -22.37
C SER A 625 3.16 10.26 -23.58
N GLU A 626 2.76 11.01 -24.60
CA GLU A 626 3.57 11.21 -25.82
C GLU A 626 4.88 11.98 -25.53
N ASP A 627 4.88 12.84 -24.51
CA ASP A 627 6.11 13.44 -23.99
C ASP A 627 7.03 12.48 -23.20
N GLY A 628 6.55 11.26 -22.87
CA GLY A 628 7.25 10.26 -22.07
C GLY A 628 7.43 10.59 -20.58
N GLN A 629 6.89 11.71 -20.10
CA GLN A 629 7.09 12.20 -18.73
C GLN A 629 6.10 11.60 -17.72
N ARG A 630 4.92 11.18 -18.18
CA ARG A 630 3.83 10.68 -17.35
C ARG A 630 3.42 9.28 -17.79
N ILE A 631 2.92 8.50 -16.85
CA ILE A 631 2.30 7.21 -17.08
C ILE A 631 0.87 7.29 -16.54
N ALA A 632 -0.08 6.86 -17.37
CA ALA A 632 -1.46 6.64 -16.96
C ALA A 632 -1.68 5.14 -16.85
N SER A 633 -2.37 4.70 -15.81
CA SER A 633 -2.67 3.30 -15.57
C SER A 633 -4.06 3.10 -15.03
N CYS A 634 -4.63 1.95 -15.37
CA CYS A 634 -5.99 1.58 -14.99
C CYS A 634 -6.10 0.08 -14.77
N GLY A 635 -7.08 -0.33 -13.95
CA GLY A 635 -7.25 -1.73 -13.59
C GLY A 635 -8.55 -2.04 -12.87
N VAL A 636 -8.51 -3.15 -12.13
CA VAL A 636 -9.66 -3.70 -11.39
C VAL A 636 -10.13 -2.79 -10.26
N ASP A 637 -9.22 -1.99 -9.70
CA ASP A 637 -9.53 -1.03 -8.64
C ASP A 637 -10.43 0.14 -9.10
N LYS A 638 -10.83 0.15 -10.38
CA LYS A 638 -11.78 1.09 -11.00
C LYS A 638 -11.23 2.51 -11.10
N THR A 639 -9.94 2.69 -10.84
CA THR A 639 -9.27 3.98 -10.85
C THR A 639 -8.40 4.16 -12.10
N LEU A 640 -8.26 5.41 -12.49
CA LEU A 640 -7.22 5.92 -13.35
C LEU A 640 -6.19 6.62 -12.46
N GLN A 641 -4.98 6.09 -12.47
CA GLN A 641 -3.84 6.66 -11.77
C GLN A 641 -2.92 7.31 -12.79
N VAL A 642 -2.43 8.52 -12.51
CA VAL A 642 -1.42 9.19 -13.33
C VAL A 642 -0.23 9.52 -12.45
N PHE A 643 0.97 9.14 -12.87
CA PHE A 643 2.19 9.35 -12.11
C PHE A 643 3.36 9.70 -13.01
N LYS A 644 4.42 10.26 -12.44
CA LYS A 644 5.63 10.63 -13.18
C LYS A 644 6.42 9.38 -13.56
N ALA A 645 6.82 9.28 -14.83
CA ALA A 645 7.54 8.10 -15.37
C ALA A 645 8.94 7.89 -14.78
N GLU A 646 9.60 8.96 -14.31
CA GLU A 646 10.91 8.91 -13.67
C GLU A 646 10.88 8.40 -12.24
N THR A 647 10.01 8.97 -11.41
CA THR A 647 10.09 8.81 -9.95
C THR A 647 8.99 7.90 -9.40
N GLY A 648 7.95 7.62 -10.19
CA GLY A 648 6.74 6.95 -9.70
C GLY A 648 5.86 7.84 -8.83
N GLU A 649 6.13 9.14 -8.77
CA GLU A 649 5.37 10.09 -7.96
C GLU A 649 3.93 10.23 -8.48
N LYS A 650 2.96 10.02 -7.60
CA LYS A 650 1.53 9.94 -7.93
C LYS A 650 0.93 11.33 -8.14
N LEU A 651 0.75 11.74 -9.40
CA LEU A 651 0.19 13.04 -9.80
C LEU A 651 -1.33 13.10 -9.61
N LEU A 652 -2.08 12.18 -10.22
CA LEU A 652 -3.54 12.15 -10.17
C LEU A 652 -4.07 10.78 -9.76
N GLU A 653 -5.21 10.80 -9.10
CA GLU A 653 -5.99 9.63 -8.70
C GLU A 653 -7.47 9.89 -8.95
N ILE A 654 -7.99 9.22 -9.96
CA ILE A 654 -9.33 9.47 -10.47
C ILE A 654 -10.09 8.15 -10.39
N LYS A 655 -11.13 8.08 -9.57
CA LYS A 655 -12.16 7.03 -9.71
C LYS A 655 -12.82 7.21 -11.08
N ALA A 656 -12.38 6.43 -12.06
CA ALA A 656 -12.77 6.65 -13.45
C ALA A 656 -14.16 6.05 -13.68
N HIS A 657 -14.39 4.81 -13.25
CA HIS A 657 -15.62 4.09 -13.52
C HIS A 657 -16.21 3.44 -12.25
N GLU A 658 -17.46 2.98 -12.37
CA GLU A 658 -18.14 2.22 -11.30
C GLU A 658 -17.77 0.74 -11.33
N ASP A 659 -17.17 0.29 -12.43
CA ASP A 659 -16.61 -1.04 -12.64
C ASP A 659 -15.19 -0.97 -13.20
N GLU A 660 -14.60 -2.15 -13.43
CA GLU A 660 -13.22 -2.34 -13.84
C GLU A 660 -12.90 -1.56 -15.12
N VAL A 661 -11.74 -0.90 -15.14
CA VAL A 661 -11.29 -0.12 -16.30
C VAL A 661 -10.37 -1.00 -17.13
N LEU A 662 -10.79 -1.31 -18.34
CA LEU A 662 -10.12 -2.29 -19.21
C LEU A 662 -8.95 -1.65 -19.96
N CYS A 663 -9.09 -0.39 -20.38
CA CYS A 663 -8.07 0.32 -21.15
C CYS A 663 -8.14 1.85 -20.91
N CYS A 664 -6.98 2.48 -20.91
CA CYS A 664 -6.79 3.93 -20.90
C CYS A 664 -5.79 4.38 -21.96
N ALA A 665 -5.97 5.58 -22.52
CA ALA A 665 -5.03 6.14 -23.51
C ALA A 665 -4.90 7.67 -23.38
N PHE A 666 -3.69 8.20 -23.58
CA PHE A 666 -3.43 9.63 -23.72
C PHE A 666 -3.81 10.14 -25.12
N SER A 667 -4.21 11.39 -25.20
CA SER A 667 -4.32 12.12 -26.45
C SER A 667 -2.96 12.57 -26.99
N ALA A 668 -2.84 12.81 -28.30
CA ALA A 668 -1.60 13.26 -28.95
C ALA A 668 -0.96 14.54 -28.37
N ASP A 669 -1.72 15.34 -27.64
CA ASP A 669 -1.27 16.56 -26.98
C ASP A 669 -1.12 16.41 -25.47
N ASP A 670 -1.27 15.19 -24.95
CA ASP A 670 -1.25 14.80 -23.55
C ASP A 670 -2.20 15.59 -22.64
N ARG A 671 -3.19 16.30 -23.19
CA ARG A 671 -4.16 17.10 -22.42
C ARG A 671 -5.33 16.28 -21.91
N PHE A 672 -5.66 15.20 -22.61
CA PHE A 672 -6.81 14.36 -22.29
C PHE A 672 -6.39 12.90 -22.10
N ILE A 673 -7.13 12.20 -21.25
CA ILE A 673 -7.03 10.76 -21.06
C ILE A 673 -8.42 10.16 -21.26
N ALA A 674 -8.53 9.17 -22.14
CA ALA A 674 -9.75 8.39 -22.29
C ALA A 674 -9.64 7.13 -21.44
N THR A 675 -10.74 6.74 -20.80
CA THR A 675 -10.88 5.48 -20.08
C THR A 675 -12.13 4.75 -20.57
N CYS A 676 -12.03 3.43 -20.69
CA CYS A 676 -13.14 2.56 -21.08
C CYS A 676 -13.24 1.37 -20.13
N SER A 677 -14.47 0.94 -19.85
CA SER A 677 -14.77 0.05 -18.72
C SER A 677 -15.84 -0.98 -19.05
N VAL A 678 -15.94 -1.97 -18.16
CA VAL A 678 -17.05 -2.92 -18.05
C VAL A 678 -18.40 -2.23 -17.87
N ASP A 679 -18.44 -1.00 -17.32
CA ASP A 679 -19.65 -0.18 -17.19
C ASP A 679 -20.24 0.31 -18.53
N LYS A 680 -19.64 -0.10 -19.66
CA LYS A 680 -20.06 0.18 -21.05
C LYS A 680 -19.83 1.63 -21.49
N LYS A 681 -19.27 2.47 -20.62
CA LYS A 681 -19.05 3.90 -20.87
C LYS A 681 -17.61 4.18 -21.26
N VAL A 682 -17.46 5.26 -22.00
CA VAL A 682 -16.15 5.86 -22.30
C VAL A 682 -16.13 7.24 -21.71
N LYS A 683 -15.13 7.52 -20.86
CA LYS A 683 -15.00 8.80 -20.15
C LYS A 683 -13.70 9.47 -20.53
N ILE A 684 -13.76 10.78 -20.71
CA ILE A 684 -12.60 11.60 -21.06
C ILE A 684 -12.30 12.54 -19.92
N TRP A 685 -11.07 12.49 -19.46
CA TRP A 685 -10.55 13.22 -18.32
C TRP A 685 -9.53 14.25 -18.79
N ASN A 686 -9.48 15.38 -18.11
CA ASN A 686 -8.37 16.31 -18.27
C ASN A 686 -7.15 15.75 -17.51
N SER A 687 -6.02 15.59 -18.19
CA SER A 687 -4.82 14.96 -17.65
C SER A 687 -4.09 15.78 -16.58
N MET A 688 -4.44 17.07 -16.43
CA MET A 688 -3.81 17.99 -15.47
C MET A 688 -4.72 18.22 -14.25
N THR A 689 -6.02 18.37 -14.46
CA THR A 689 -6.98 18.65 -13.37
C THR A 689 -7.65 17.39 -12.83
N GLY A 690 -7.71 16.31 -13.62
CA GLY A 690 -8.47 15.11 -13.31
C GLY A 690 -9.98 15.29 -13.34
N GLU A 691 -10.46 16.41 -13.90
CA GLU A 691 -11.88 16.68 -14.09
C GLU A 691 -12.42 15.91 -15.31
N LEU A 692 -13.67 15.47 -15.20
CA LEU A 692 -14.38 14.80 -16.28
C LEU A 692 -14.82 15.84 -17.32
N VAL A 693 -14.40 15.65 -18.57
CA VAL A 693 -14.71 16.55 -19.69
C VAL A 693 -15.93 16.03 -20.47
N HIS A 694 -15.90 14.76 -20.86
CA HIS A 694 -16.97 14.12 -21.64
C HIS A 694 -17.26 12.70 -21.16
N ILE A 695 -18.52 12.29 -21.31
CA ILE A 695 -18.99 10.92 -21.14
C ILE A 695 -19.67 10.53 -22.45
N TYR A 696 -19.24 9.41 -23.02
CA TYR A 696 -19.92 8.74 -24.13
C TYR A 696 -20.52 7.43 -23.64
N ASP A 697 -21.83 7.31 -23.79
CA ASP A 697 -22.65 6.19 -23.30
C ASP A 697 -23.56 5.73 -24.45
N GLU A 698 -22.97 5.01 -25.41
CA GLU A 698 -23.72 4.43 -26.54
C GLU A 698 -23.43 2.94 -26.79
N HIS A 699 -22.32 2.40 -26.27
CA HIS A 699 -22.01 0.99 -26.46
C HIS A 699 -22.97 0.13 -25.63
N SER A 700 -23.45 -0.97 -26.22
CA SER A 700 -24.39 -1.86 -25.52
C SER A 700 -23.71 -2.88 -24.64
N GLU A 701 -22.40 -3.09 -24.81
CA GLU A 701 -21.55 -3.99 -24.02
C GLU A 701 -20.23 -3.33 -23.62
N GLN A 702 -19.44 -4.02 -22.78
CA GLN A 702 -18.17 -3.49 -22.28
C GLN A 702 -17.22 -3.08 -23.41
N VAL A 703 -16.52 -1.97 -23.18
CA VAL A 703 -15.58 -1.41 -24.15
C VAL A 703 -14.17 -1.86 -23.78
N ASN A 704 -13.58 -2.70 -24.62
CA ASN A 704 -12.33 -3.41 -24.33
C ASN A 704 -11.09 -2.53 -24.60
N CYS A 705 -11.15 -1.65 -25.60
CA CYS A 705 -10.01 -0.83 -26.00
C CYS A 705 -10.45 0.56 -26.45
N CYS A 706 -9.64 1.57 -26.10
CA CYS A 706 -9.77 2.92 -26.59
C CYS A 706 -8.41 3.47 -27.02
N HIS A 707 -8.36 4.18 -28.15
CA HIS A 707 -7.10 4.77 -28.65
C HIS A 707 -7.35 6.11 -29.34
N PHE A 708 -6.52 7.11 -29.04
CA PHE A 708 -6.57 8.41 -29.71
C PHE A 708 -5.76 8.39 -31.00
N THR A 709 -6.03 9.37 -31.87
CA THR A 709 -5.17 9.73 -33.00
C THR A 709 -3.80 10.21 -32.54
N ASN A 710 -2.77 9.98 -33.35
CA ASN A 710 -1.38 10.33 -33.07
C ASN A 710 -1.05 11.79 -33.43
N ASN A 711 -1.76 12.41 -34.39
CA ASN A 711 -1.56 13.81 -34.75
C ASN A 711 -2.47 14.76 -33.97
N SER A 712 -1.92 15.91 -33.56
CA SER A 712 -2.64 16.96 -32.82
C SER A 712 -3.69 17.73 -33.65
N HIS A 713 -3.72 17.55 -34.98
CA HIS A 713 -4.63 18.28 -35.87
C HIS A 713 -6.08 17.78 -35.84
N HIS A 714 -6.30 16.49 -35.55
CA HIS A 714 -7.63 15.87 -35.54
C HIS A 714 -7.77 14.91 -34.37
N LEU A 715 -8.24 15.40 -33.22
CA LEU A 715 -8.47 14.59 -32.03
C LEU A 715 -9.69 13.67 -32.20
N LEU A 716 -9.46 12.48 -32.74
CA LEU A 716 -10.45 11.40 -32.79
C LEU A 716 -10.10 10.32 -31.77
N LEU A 717 -11.13 9.68 -31.22
CA LEU A 717 -11.02 8.53 -30.34
C LEU A 717 -11.69 7.34 -31.01
N ALA A 718 -10.97 6.24 -31.15
CA ALA A 718 -11.54 4.96 -31.57
C ALA A 718 -11.84 4.11 -30.34
N THR A 719 -13.01 3.45 -30.32
CA THR A 719 -13.42 2.55 -29.26
C THR A 719 -13.88 1.21 -29.84
N ALA A 720 -13.41 0.13 -29.22
CA ALA A 720 -13.73 -1.25 -29.58
C ALA A 720 -14.48 -1.93 -28.43
N SER A 721 -15.62 -2.55 -28.74
CA SER A 721 -16.50 -3.16 -27.74
C SER A 721 -16.83 -4.61 -28.06
N SER A 722 -17.31 -5.30 -27.02
CA SER A 722 -17.88 -6.65 -27.12
C SER A 722 -19.24 -6.67 -27.83
N ASP A 723 -19.81 -5.50 -28.14
CA ASP A 723 -21.03 -5.36 -28.96
C ASP A 723 -20.80 -5.59 -30.47
N CYS A 724 -19.58 -6.01 -30.86
CA CYS A 724 -19.12 -6.24 -32.24
C CYS A 724 -18.93 -4.96 -33.07
N PHE A 725 -19.08 -3.76 -32.48
CA PHE A 725 -18.93 -2.50 -33.18
C PHE A 725 -17.62 -1.78 -32.82
N LEU A 726 -17.15 -1.01 -33.79
CA LEU A 726 -16.15 0.03 -33.58
C LEU A 726 -16.82 1.39 -33.73
N LYS A 727 -16.57 2.29 -32.79
CA LYS A 727 -17.06 3.67 -32.86
C LYS A 727 -15.90 4.65 -32.93
N LEU A 728 -16.07 5.68 -33.76
CA LEU A 728 -15.18 6.83 -33.84
C LEU A 728 -15.87 8.05 -33.24
N TRP A 729 -15.19 8.69 -32.30
CA TRP A 729 -15.67 9.87 -31.59
C TRP A 729 -14.83 11.06 -31.96
N ASP A 730 -15.48 12.20 -32.15
CA ASP A 730 -14.82 13.48 -32.32
C ASP A 730 -14.96 14.26 -31.01
N LEU A 731 -13.84 14.61 -30.36
CA LEU A 731 -13.88 15.34 -29.08
C LEU A 731 -14.56 16.71 -29.18
N THR A 732 -14.66 17.29 -30.37
CA THR A 732 -15.35 18.56 -30.57
C THR A 732 -16.87 18.42 -30.58
N GLN A 733 -17.38 17.19 -30.75
CA GLN A 733 -18.79 16.87 -30.82
C GLN A 733 -19.20 16.02 -29.62
N LYS A 734 -20.49 16.06 -29.26
CA LYS A 734 -21.02 15.23 -28.16
C LYS A 734 -21.51 13.86 -28.62
N GLU A 735 -21.70 13.66 -29.92
CA GLU A 735 -22.27 12.44 -30.51
C GLU A 735 -21.16 11.62 -31.18
N CYS A 736 -21.43 10.31 -31.35
CA CYS A 736 -20.56 9.44 -32.14
C CYS A 736 -20.49 9.94 -33.59
N ARG A 737 -19.27 10.09 -34.12
CA ARG A 737 -19.05 10.54 -35.49
C ARG A 737 -19.42 9.44 -36.48
N ASN A 738 -18.80 8.25 -36.31
CA ASN A 738 -19.03 7.10 -37.19
C ASN A 738 -19.16 5.81 -36.37
N THR A 739 -20.07 4.91 -36.77
CA THR A 739 -20.14 3.52 -36.27
C THR A 739 -19.81 2.57 -37.42
N MET A 740 -18.80 1.73 -37.25
CA MET A 740 -18.29 0.83 -38.28
C MET A 740 -18.83 -0.60 -38.03
N PHE A 741 -19.41 -1.17 -39.09
CA PHE A 741 -20.06 -2.49 -39.07
C PHE A 741 -19.19 -3.50 -39.81
N GLY A 742 -18.97 -4.68 -39.22
CA GLY A 742 -18.35 -5.79 -39.98
C GLY A 742 -17.70 -6.89 -39.16
N HIS A 743 -17.45 -6.71 -37.86
CA HIS A 743 -17.02 -7.80 -36.99
C HIS A 743 -18.21 -8.65 -36.55
N THR A 744 -17.97 -9.96 -36.43
CA THR A 744 -19.02 -10.94 -36.07
C THR A 744 -18.98 -11.36 -34.59
N ASN A 745 -17.91 -10.96 -33.89
CA ASN A 745 -17.70 -11.22 -32.48
C ASN A 745 -17.01 -10.00 -31.83
N SER A 746 -16.79 -10.07 -30.52
CA SER A 746 -16.18 -9.02 -29.70
C SER A 746 -14.90 -8.46 -30.33
N VAL A 747 -14.80 -7.14 -30.39
CA VAL A 747 -13.59 -6.46 -30.85
C VAL A 747 -12.72 -6.21 -29.62
N ASN A 748 -11.53 -6.82 -29.61
CA ASN A 748 -10.65 -6.82 -28.44
C ASN A 748 -9.74 -5.60 -28.43
N HIS A 749 -9.26 -5.18 -29.60
CA HIS A 749 -8.26 -4.12 -29.71
C HIS A 749 -8.44 -3.31 -30.99
N CYS A 750 -8.10 -2.02 -30.92
CA CYS A 750 -8.09 -1.14 -32.07
C CYS A 750 -6.96 -0.12 -31.95
N ARG A 751 -6.30 0.22 -33.06
CA ARG A 751 -5.19 1.18 -33.07
C ARG A 751 -5.15 1.97 -34.38
N PHE A 752 -5.01 3.29 -34.27
CA PHE A 752 -4.80 4.16 -35.43
C PHE A 752 -3.44 3.88 -36.06
N SER A 753 -3.36 4.03 -37.39
CA SER A 753 -2.10 4.05 -38.10
C SER A 753 -1.28 5.28 -37.70
N PRO A 754 0.07 5.24 -37.83
CA PRO A 754 0.92 6.40 -37.52
C PRO A 754 0.55 7.67 -38.31
N ASP A 755 -0.07 7.52 -39.48
CA ASP A 755 -0.53 8.64 -40.32
C ASP A 755 -2.00 9.05 -40.10
N ASP A 756 -2.69 8.43 -39.14
CA ASP A 756 -4.12 8.58 -38.79
C ASP A 756 -5.11 8.39 -39.95
N LYS A 757 -4.69 7.86 -41.10
CA LYS A 757 -5.59 7.59 -42.23
C LYS A 757 -6.34 6.28 -42.10
N LEU A 758 -5.73 5.30 -41.43
CA LEU A 758 -6.28 3.97 -41.24
C LEU A 758 -6.50 3.68 -39.76
N LEU A 759 -7.48 2.83 -39.50
CA LEU A 759 -7.70 2.22 -38.19
C LEU A 759 -7.60 0.71 -38.35
N ALA A 760 -6.72 0.07 -37.56
CA ALA A 760 -6.69 -1.37 -37.44
C ALA A 760 -7.62 -1.83 -36.33
N SER A 761 -8.34 -2.93 -36.56
CA SER A 761 -9.17 -3.57 -35.54
C SER A 761 -8.95 -5.08 -35.51
N CYS A 762 -8.92 -5.60 -34.28
CA CYS A 762 -8.58 -6.97 -33.94
C CYS A 762 -9.73 -7.59 -33.14
N SER A 763 -10.27 -8.72 -33.59
CA SER A 763 -11.47 -9.34 -33.01
C SER A 763 -11.31 -10.82 -32.66
N ALA A 764 -12.14 -11.27 -31.71
CA ALA A 764 -12.32 -12.68 -31.38
C ALA A 764 -12.94 -13.51 -32.53
N ASP A 765 -13.44 -12.88 -33.58
CA ASP A 765 -13.88 -13.57 -34.80
C ASP A 765 -12.72 -14.13 -35.63
N GLY A 766 -11.48 -13.86 -35.25
CA GLY A 766 -10.28 -14.34 -35.93
C GLY A 766 -9.84 -13.48 -37.11
N THR A 767 -10.40 -12.28 -37.25
CA THR A 767 -10.06 -11.35 -38.33
C THR A 767 -9.30 -10.12 -37.83
N LEU A 768 -8.39 -9.64 -38.68
CA LEU A 768 -7.82 -8.30 -38.64
C LEU A 768 -8.50 -7.49 -39.75
N LYS A 769 -9.06 -6.32 -39.42
CA LYS A 769 -9.66 -5.42 -40.40
C LYS A 769 -8.97 -4.05 -40.40
N LEU A 770 -8.84 -3.46 -41.58
CA LEU A 770 -8.33 -2.11 -41.78
C LEU A 770 -9.46 -1.22 -42.31
N TRP A 771 -9.69 -0.10 -41.63
CA TRP A 771 -10.75 0.85 -41.94
C TRP A 771 -10.15 2.18 -42.39
N ASP A 772 -10.75 2.82 -43.39
CA ASP A 772 -10.40 4.20 -43.73
C ASP A 772 -11.10 5.17 -42.78
N VAL A 773 -10.34 5.97 -42.05
CA VAL A 773 -10.85 6.86 -40.99
C VAL A 773 -11.75 7.96 -41.56
N LYS A 774 -11.46 8.44 -42.78
CA LYS A 774 -12.25 9.53 -43.39
C LYS A 774 -13.60 9.04 -43.90
N SER A 775 -13.62 7.87 -44.53
CA SER A 775 -14.84 7.31 -45.13
C SER A 775 -15.60 6.36 -44.20
N ALA A 776 -14.98 5.89 -43.11
CA ALA A 776 -15.49 4.84 -42.21
C ALA A 776 -15.81 3.51 -42.90
N ASN A 777 -15.28 3.29 -44.11
CA ASN A 777 -15.50 2.05 -44.84
C ASN A 777 -14.39 1.04 -44.55
N GLU A 778 -14.75 -0.24 -44.61
CA GLU A 778 -13.80 -1.34 -44.59
C GLU A 778 -12.92 -1.25 -45.86
N ARG A 779 -11.61 -1.18 -45.66
CA ARG A 779 -10.63 -1.15 -46.74
C ARG A 779 -10.14 -2.56 -47.05
N GLU A 780 -9.72 -3.28 -46.02
CA GLU A 780 -9.20 -4.65 -46.13
C GLU A 780 -9.61 -5.51 -44.92
N SER A 781 -9.77 -6.81 -45.15
CA SER A 781 -9.98 -7.80 -44.10
C SER A 781 -9.09 -9.01 -44.33
N ILE A 782 -8.34 -9.37 -43.30
CA ILE A 782 -7.41 -10.49 -43.26
C ILE A 782 -7.96 -11.52 -42.26
N ASN A 783 -8.18 -12.75 -42.73
CA ASN A 783 -8.67 -13.83 -41.88
C ASN A 783 -7.51 -14.67 -41.35
N VAL A 784 -7.17 -14.47 -40.07
CA VAL A 784 -6.03 -15.13 -39.42
C VAL A 784 -6.31 -16.61 -39.14
N LYS A 785 -7.59 -17.02 -39.06
CA LYS A 785 -7.97 -18.43 -38.85
C LYS A 785 -7.38 -19.36 -39.91
N GLN A 786 -7.21 -18.89 -41.14
CA GLN A 786 -6.70 -19.70 -42.25
C GLN A 786 -5.28 -20.23 -42.00
N PHE A 787 -4.46 -19.51 -41.25
CA PHE A 787 -3.08 -19.92 -40.94
C PHE A 787 -3.00 -21.04 -39.87
N PHE A 788 -4.11 -21.37 -39.22
CA PHE A 788 -4.21 -22.49 -38.26
C PHE A 788 -4.87 -23.74 -38.86
N LEU A 789 -5.49 -23.66 -40.04
CA LEU A 789 -6.22 -24.79 -40.65
C LEU A 789 -5.31 -25.94 -41.16
N ASN A 790 -3.99 -25.74 -41.15
CA ASN A 790 -3.00 -26.73 -41.61
C ASN A 790 -2.42 -27.63 -40.49
N SER A 791 -2.83 -27.47 -39.22
CA SER A 791 -2.43 -28.37 -38.12
C SER A 791 -3.34 -29.60 -38.04
N GLU A 792 -2.77 -30.78 -37.75
CA GLU A 792 -3.41 -32.12 -37.72
C GLU A 792 -4.59 -32.32 -36.73
N GLU A 793 -5.13 -31.25 -36.15
CA GLU A 793 -6.21 -31.29 -35.15
C GLU A 793 -7.62 -31.22 -35.81
N PRO A 794 -8.63 -31.88 -35.21
CA PRO A 794 -9.96 -32.04 -35.81
C PRO A 794 -10.69 -30.71 -36.08
N GLN A 795 -11.38 -30.68 -37.22
CA GLN A 795 -11.73 -29.48 -37.99
C GLN A 795 -12.93 -28.64 -37.50
N GLU A 796 -13.66 -29.00 -36.44
CA GLU A 796 -15.01 -28.44 -36.24
C GLU A 796 -15.17 -27.27 -35.25
N ASP A 797 -14.22 -26.94 -34.37
CA ASP A 797 -14.41 -25.83 -33.40
C ASP A 797 -13.10 -25.06 -33.03
N MET A 798 -12.21 -24.77 -33.99
CA MET A 798 -11.03 -23.95 -33.68
C MET A 798 -11.34 -22.45 -33.62
N GLU A 799 -11.66 -21.96 -32.43
CA GLU A 799 -11.70 -20.53 -32.16
C GLU A 799 -10.28 -19.95 -32.11
N VAL A 800 -9.94 -19.11 -33.09
CA VAL A 800 -8.71 -18.30 -33.10
C VAL A 800 -9.08 -16.89 -32.71
N ILE A 801 -8.62 -16.46 -31.54
CA ILE A 801 -8.86 -15.11 -31.01
C ILE A 801 -7.64 -14.25 -31.34
N VAL A 802 -7.87 -13.13 -32.03
CA VAL A 802 -6.86 -12.09 -32.21
C VAL A 802 -6.93 -11.14 -31.03
N LYS A 803 -5.81 -10.99 -30.31
CA LYS A 803 -5.75 -10.26 -29.03
C LYS A 803 -5.37 -8.80 -29.19
N CYS A 804 -4.22 -8.53 -29.79
CA CYS A 804 -3.65 -7.19 -29.97
C CYS A 804 -3.10 -7.00 -31.38
N CYS A 805 -3.03 -5.75 -31.80
CA CYS A 805 -2.31 -5.34 -32.99
C CYS A 805 -1.50 -4.06 -32.76
N SER A 806 -0.30 -4.01 -33.33
CA SER A 806 0.55 -2.82 -33.32
C SER A 806 1.15 -2.56 -34.70
N TRP A 807 1.21 -1.28 -35.05
CA TRP A 807 1.75 -0.80 -36.31
C TRP A 807 3.27 -0.67 -36.24
N SER A 808 3.96 -0.92 -37.35
CA SER A 808 5.35 -0.50 -37.49
C SER A 808 5.45 1.03 -37.61
N ALA A 809 6.62 1.57 -37.26
CA ALA A 809 6.87 3.02 -37.30
C ALA A 809 6.69 3.65 -38.70
N ASP A 810 6.93 2.88 -39.76
CA ASP A 810 6.71 3.31 -41.15
C ASP A 810 5.25 3.22 -41.60
N GLY A 811 4.37 2.61 -40.79
CA GLY A 811 2.96 2.40 -41.10
C GLY A 811 2.71 1.37 -42.22
N ALA A 812 3.73 0.64 -42.67
CA ALA A 812 3.63 -0.32 -43.78
C ALA A 812 3.37 -1.75 -43.32
N ARG A 813 3.71 -2.09 -42.08
CA ARG A 813 3.55 -3.43 -41.51
C ARG A 813 2.65 -3.38 -40.28
N ILE A 814 1.96 -4.48 -40.04
CA ILE A 814 1.14 -4.66 -38.84
C ILE A 814 1.48 -5.99 -38.17
N MET A 815 1.77 -5.92 -36.89
CA MET A 815 2.04 -7.08 -36.05
C MET A 815 0.75 -7.46 -35.32
N VAL A 816 0.44 -8.75 -35.32
CA VAL A 816 -0.79 -9.29 -34.75
C VAL A 816 -0.46 -10.50 -33.88
N ALA A 817 -1.03 -10.56 -32.67
CA ALA A 817 -0.92 -11.74 -31.82
C ALA A 817 -2.20 -12.57 -31.83
N ALA A 818 -2.06 -13.87 -32.06
CA ALA A 818 -3.16 -14.84 -31.98
C ALA A 818 -2.67 -16.18 -31.40
N LYS A 819 -3.39 -16.69 -30.39
CA LYS A 819 -3.01 -17.89 -29.62
C LYS A 819 -1.56 -17.79 -29.08
N ASN A 820 -0.66 -18.63 -29.60
CA ASN A 820 0.76 -18.72 -29.27
C ASN A 820 1.67 -18.24 -30.42
N LYS A 821 1.12 -17.55 -31.41
CA LYS A 821 1.84 -17.09 -32.59
C LYS A 821 1.70 -15.58 -32.80
N ILE A 822 2.75 -15.00 -33.37
CA ILE A 822 2.77 -13.61 -33.85
C ILE A 822 2.86 -13.64 -35.37
N PHE A 823 1.98 -12.88 -36.01
CA PHE A 823 1.94 -12.72 -37.44
C PHE A 823 2.34 -11.28 -37.80
N LEU A 824 3.26 -11.15 -38.75
CA LEU A 824 3.64 -9.87 -39.33
C LEU A 824 3.06 -9.78 -40.74
N PHE A 825 2.13 -8.85 -40.97
CA PHE A 825 1.51 -8.62 -42.27
C PHE A 825 2.06 -7.35 -42.93
N ASP A 826 2.19 -7.40 -44.26
CA ASP A 826 2.38 -6.22 -45.10
C ASP A 826 1.00 -5.69 -45.53
N ILE A 827 0.77 -4.40 -45.34
CA ILE A 827 -0.51 -3.75 -45.66
C ILE A 827 -0.66 -3.57 -47.18
N HIS A 828 0.43 -3.40 -47.92
CA HIS A 828 0.34 -3.19 -49.37
C HIS A 828 0.08 -4.48 -50.14
N ALA A 829 0.66 -5.58 -49.66
CA ALA A 829 0.51 -6.90 -50.29
C ALA A 829 -0.61 -7.75 -49.66
N SER A 830 -1.18 -7.31 -48.52
CA SER A 830 -2.10 -8.06 -47.66
C SER A 830 -1.59 -9.48 -47.36
N GLY A 831 -0.27 -9.65 -47.35
CA GLY A 831 0.42 -10.94 -47.29
C GLY A 831 1.16 -11.14 -45.98
N LEU A 832 1.30 -12.40 -45.55
CA LEU A 832 2.10 -12.77 -44.39
C LEU A 832 3.59 -12.64 -44.71
N LEU A 833 4.31 -11.80 -43.98
CA LEU A 833 5.76 -11.61 -44.11
C LEU A 833 6.53 -12.61 -43.25
N ALA A 834 6.10 -12.78 -42.00
CA ALA A 834 6.76 -13.63 -41.03
C ALA A 834 5.76 -14.20 -40.02
N GLU A 835 6.03 -15.43 -39.58
CA GLU A 835 5.32 -16.12 -38.51
C GLU A 835 6.33 -16.46 -37.42
N ILE A 836 6.06 -16.01 -36.20
CA ILE A 836 6.90 -16.25 -35.04
C ILE A 836 6.12 -17.11 -34.04
N HIS A 837 6.68 -18.24 -33.67
CA HIS A 837 6.11 -19.13 -32.66
C HIS A 837 6.67 -18.79 -31.28
N THR A 838 5.78 -18.49 -30.34
CA THR A 838 6.10 -18.42 -28.91
C THR A 838 5.88 -19.81 -28.28
N GLY A 839 6.32 -20.01 -27.02
CA GLY A 839 6.31 -21.32 -26.37
C GLY A 839 4.98 -22.09 -26.48
N HIS A 840 5.06 -23.42 -26.67
CA HIS A 840 3.92 -24.30 -26.99
C HIS A 840 2.74 -24.28 -25.98
N HIS A 841 2.96 -23.81 -24.75
CA HIS A 841 1.95 -23.75 -23.68
C HIS A 841 1.61 -22.33 -23.20
N SER A 842 2.13 -21.29 -23.84
CA SER A 842 1.89 -19.89 -23.47
C SER A 842 0.93 -19.22 -24.44
N THR A 843 -0.07 -18.50 -23.91
CA THR A 843 -0.91 -17.60 -24.71
C THR A 843 -0.34 -16.19 -24.62
N ILE A 844 -0.28 -15.51 -25.76
CA ILE A 844 0.12 -14.11 -25.82
C ILE A 844 -1.05 -13.27 -25.31
N GLN A 845 -0.81 -12.45 -24.28
CA GLN A 845 -1.83 -11.53 -23.74
C GLN A 845 -1.79 -10.20 -24.47
N TYR A 846 -0.59 -9.65 -24.66
CA TYR A 846 -0.39 -8.36 -25.32
C TYR A 846 0.94 -8.30 -26.06
N CYS A 847 1.02 -7.39 -27.02
CA CYS A 847 2.14 -7.25 -27.93
C CYS A 847 2.27 -5.78 -28.32
N ASP A 848 3.50 -5.27 -28.40
CA ASP A 848 3.75 -3.91 -28.87
C ASP A 848 5.03 -3.83 -29.72
N PHE A 849 5.01 -2.93 -30.70
CA PHE A 849 6.09 -2.76 -31.67
C PHE A 849 6.87 -1.49 -31.35
N SER A 850 8.20 -1.57 -31.30
CA SER A 850 9.04 -0.42 -30.97
C SER A 850 9.09 0.60 -32.12
N PRO A 851 9.02 1.90 -31.82
CA PRO A 851 9.01 2.94 -32.85
C PRO A 851 10.39 3.21 -33.48
N GLN A 852 11.49 2.89 -32.79
CA GLN A 852 12.85 3.22 -33.26
C GLN A 852 13.67 1.97 -33.62
N ASN A 853 13.67 0.99 -32.73
CA ASN A 853 14.35 -0.28 -32.93
C ASN A 853 13.36 -1.25 -33.56
N ARG A 854 13.77 -2.14 -34.46
CA ARG A 854 12.88 -3.15 -35.06
C ARG A 854 12.60 -4.31 -34.08
N LEU A 855 12.28 -3.93 -32.85
CA LEU A 855 12.03 -4.80 -31.71
C LEU A 855 10.53 -4.88 -31.45
N ALA A 856 10.08 -6.03 -30.98
CA ALA A 856 8.73 -6.24 -30.49
C ALA A 856 8.78 -6.77 -29.06
N VAL A 857 7.91 -6.27 -28.18
CA VAL A 857 7.73 -6.79 -26.82
C VAL A 857 6.45 -7.59 -26.77
N VAL A 858 6.50 -8.75 -26.12
CA VAL A 858 5.41 -9.71 -26.09
C VAL A 858 5.19 -10.14 -24.64
N ALA A 859 3.99 -9.89 -24.11
CA ALA A 859 3.58 -10.42 -22.82
C ALA A 859 2.96 -11.82 -22.96
N LEU A 860 3.50 -12.76 -22.21
CA LEU A 860 3.05 -14.14 -22.15
C LEU A 860 2.30 -14.43 -20.84
N SER A 861 1.44 -15.45 -20.86
CA SER A 861 0.71 -15.92 -19.68
C SER A 861 1.59 -16.47 -18.54
N GLN A 862 2.88 -16.72 -18.75
CA GLN A 862 3.79 -17.27 -17.73
C GLN A 862 4.55 -16.18 -16.94
N CYS A 863 3.92 -15.02 -16.72
CA CYS A 863 4.53 -13.86 -16.05
C CYS A 863 5.84 -13.40 -16.71
N CYS A 864 5.98 -13.67 -18.02
CA CYS A 864 7.20 -13.42 -18.79
C CYS A 864 6.91 -12.40 -19.88
N VAL A 865 7.87 -11.50 -20.08
CA VAL A 865 7.84 -10.54 -21.17
C VAL A 865 9.04 -10.78 -22.06
N GLU A 866 8.80 -11.18 -23.29
CA GLU A 866 9.84 -11.49 -24.26
C GLU A 866 10.07 -10.32 -25.21
N LEU A 867 11.33 -10.06 -25.54
CA LEU A 867 11.73 -9.08 -26.54
C LEU A 867 12.23 -9.81 -27.78
N TRP A 868 11.68 -9.49 -28.94
CA TRP A 868 11.95 -10.14 -30.22
C TRP A 868 12.53 -9.15 -31.23
N ASN A 869 13.46 -9.60 -32.07
CA ASN A 869 13.92 -8.85 -33.23
C ASN A 869 13.14 -9.31 -34.46
N MET A 870 12.46 -8.37 -35.10
CA MET A 870 11.52 -8.67 -36.17
C MET A 870 12.19 -8.92 -37.52
N ASP A 871 13.45 -8.50 -37.72
CA ASP A 871 14.19 -8.80 -38.95
C ASP A 871 14.75 -10.23 -38.92
N SER A 872 15.26 -10.67 -37.76
CA SER A 872 15.81 -12.02 -37.59
C SER A 872 14.76 -13.04 -37.19
N CYS A 873 13.59 -12.61 -36.72
CA CYS A 873 12.58 -13.47 -36.08
C CYS A 873 13.16 -14.29 -34.93
N LEU A 874 14.18 -13.75 -34.26
CA LEU A 874 14.82 -14.37 -33.10
C LEU A 874 14.50 -13.59 -31.85
N LYS A 875 14.35 -14.33 -30.76
CA LYS A 875 14.23 -13.78 -29.42
C LYS A 875 15.54 -13.10 -29.02
N VAL A 876 15.44 -11.87 -28.53
CA VAL A 876 16.57 -11.04 -28.12
C VAL A 876 16.78 -11.12 -26.62
N ALA A 877 15.70 -11.03 -25.83
CA ALA A 877 15.81 -11.00 -24.37
C ALA A 877 14.53 -11.49 -23.68
N ASP A 878 14.69 -11.87 -22.41
CA ASP A 878 13.60 -12.17 -21.48
C ASP A 878 13.59 -11.20 -20.32
N CYS A 879 12.42 -10.65 -20.02
CA CYS A 879 12.19 -9.79 -18.88
C CYS A 879 11.36 -10.59 -17.87
N ARG A 880 12.05 -11.06 -16.84
CA ARG A 880 11.45 -11.73 -15.68
C ARG A 880 11.46 -10.77 -14.50
N GLY A 881 10.35 -10.74 -13.76
CA GLY A 881 10.25 -9.94 -12.56
C GLY A 881 8.83 -9.89 -11.99
N HIS A 882 7.82 -9.88 -12.87
CA HIS A 882 6.44 -9.96 -12.43
C HIS A 882 6.13 -11.28 -11.73
N LEU A 883 5.32 -11.21 -10.68
CA LEU A 883 4.92 -12.37 -9.88
C LEU A 883 3.65 -13.04 -10.42
N SER A 884 2.95 -12.38 -11.34
CA SER A 884 1.69 -12.83 -11.93
C SER A 884 1.60 -12.45 -13.40
N TRP A 885 0.46 -12.74 -14.05
CA TRP A 885 0.23 -12.51 -15.46
C TRP A 885 0.44 -11.03 -15.83
N VAL A 886 1.04 -10.81 -16.98
CA VAL A 886 1.27 -9.46 -17.52
C VAL A 886 0.16 -9.17 -18.51
N HIS A 887 -0.67 -8.18 -18.21
CA HIS A 887 -1.84 -7.83 -19.04
C HIS A 887 -1.49 -6.90 -20.19
N CYS A 888 -0.57 -5.96 -19.96
CA CYS A 888 -0.16 -5.01 -20.98
C CYS A 888 1.33 -4.70 -20.91
N VAL A 889 1.90 -4.49 -22.09
CA VAL A 889 3.27 -4.03 -22.33
C VAL A 889 3.24 -2.93 -23.38
N MET A 890 3.99 -1.85 -23.17
CA MET A 890 4.01 -0.73 -24.11
C MET A 890 5.37 -0.05 -24.12
N PHE A 891 5.88 0.27 -25.31
CA PHE A 891 7.10 1.06 -25.43
C PHE A 891 6.88 2.53 -25.05
N SER A 892 7.92 3.18 -24.54
CA SER A 892 7.95 4.65 -24.50
C SER A 892 7.96 5.19 -25.94
N PRO A 893 7.47 6.43 -26.17
CA PRO A 893 7.41 7.02 -27.52
C PRO A 893 8.78 7.09 -28.22
N ASP A 894 9.85 7.20 -27.45
CA ASP A 894 11.24 7.18 -27.93
C ASP A 894 11.84 5.75 -28.05
N GLY A 895 11.12 4.70 -27.63
CA GLY A 895 11.59 3.32 -27.62
C GLY A 895 12.78 3.02 -26.69
N SER A 896 13.23 3.99 -25.88
CA SER A 896 14.38 3.83 -24.98
C SER A 896 14.05 2.91 -23.80
N SER A 897 12.77 2.88 -23.41
CA SER A 897 12.23 2.07 -22.34
C SER A 897 10.90 1.44 -22.74
N PHE A 898 10.41 0.51 -21.95
CA PHE A 898 9.05 -0.01 -22.05
C PHE A 898 8.49 -0.23 -20.66
N LEU A 899 7.17 -0.12 -20.54
CA LEU A 899 6.46 -0.41 -19.31
C LEU A 899 5.75 -1.76 -19.41
N THR A 900 5.52 -2.37 -18.27
CA THR A 900 4.75 -3.61 -18.14
C THR A 900 3.80 -3.48 -16.96
N SER A 901 2.60 -4.04 -17.08
CA SER A 901 1.53 -3.99 -16.09
C SER A 901 0.97 -5.39 -15.84
N SER A 902 0.73 -5.73 -14.58
CA SER A 902 0.47 -7.11 -14.16
C SER A 902 -0.60 -7.24 -13.08
N ASP A 903 -1.14 -8.45 -12.97
CA ASP A 903 -1.96 -8.94 -11.87
C ASP A 903 -1.27 -8.86 -10.50
N ASP A 904 0.06 -8.76 -10.45
CA ASP A 904 0.79 -8.51 -9.19
C ASP A 904 0.61 -7.09 -8.64
N GLN A 905 -0.28 -6.31 -9.29
CA GLN A 905 -0.67 -4.94 -8.98
C GLN A 905 0.45 -3.92 -9.22
N THR A 906 1.55 -4.36 -9.84
CA THR A 906 2.71 -3.52 -10.12
C THR A 906 2.77 -3.10 -11.58
N ILE A 907 3.33 -1.92 -11.77
CA ILE A 907 3.77 -1.40 -13.05
C ILE A 907 5.28 -1.29 -12.97
N ARG A 908 5.96 -1.92 -13.93
CA ARG A 908 7.42 -1.89 -14.00
C ARG A 908 7.87 -1.17 -15.25
N LEU A 909 8.91 -0.37 -15.09
CA LEU A 909 9.60 0.29 -16.19
C LEU A 909 10.92 -0.42 -16.46
N TRP A 910 11.19 -0.72 -17.72
CA TRP A 910 12.38 -1.43 -18.17
C TRP A 910 13.13 -0.60 -19.17
N GLU A 911 14.45 -0.59 -19.09
CA GLU A 911 15.29 0.09 -20.07
C GLU A 911 15.65 -0.89 -21.20
N THR A 912 15.27 -0.56 -22.44
CA THR A 912 15.37 -1.47 -23.58
C THR A 912 16.82 -1.92 -23.84
N LYS A 913 17.78 -0.99 -23.78
CA LYS A 913 19.21 -1.30 -24.00
C LYS A 913 19.76 -2.22 -22.91
N LYS A 914 19.46 -1.92 -21.64
CA LYS A 914 19.87 -2.71 -20.48
C LYS A 914 19.32 -4.14 -20.54
N VAL A 915 18.08 -4.28 -21.01
CA VAL A 915 17.43 -5.59 -21.20
C VAL A 915 18.08 -6.38 -22.35
N CYS A 916 18.34 -5.74 -23.50
CA CYS A 916 18.98 -6.40 -24.64
C CYS A 916 20.40 -6.91 -24.33
N GLU A 917 21.19 -6.14 -23.58
CA GLU A 917 22.58 -6.47 -23.23
C GLU A 917 22.68 -7.63 -22.22
N ASN A 918 21.66 -7.82 -21.38
CA ASN A 918 21.65 -8.81 -20.28
C ASN A 918 20.93 -10.13 -20.62
N SER A 919 20.58 -10.35 -21.88
CA SER A 919 19.82 -11.51 -22.39
C SER A 919 20.42 -12.89 -22.07
N ALA A 920 21.66 -12.94 -21.62
CA ALA A 920 22.45 -14.12 -21.33
C ALA A 920 22.08 -14.92 -20.06
N ILE A 921 21.18 -14.45 -19.17
CA ILE A 921 21.11 -15.00 -17.79
C ILE A 921 19.76 -15.63 -17.43
N VAL A 922 18.78 -15.70 -18.33
CA VAL A 922 17.47 -16.27 -18.00
C VAL A 922 17.46 -17.77 -18.30
N LEU A 923 17.54 -18.55 -17.23
CA LEU A 923 17.55 -20.00 -17.26
C LEU A 923 16.13 -20.56 -17.12
N LYS A 924 15.87 -21.72 -17.72
CA LYS A 924 14.70 -22.55 -17.45
C LYS A 924 14.77 -23.12 -16.03
N GLN A 925 13.64 -23.63 -15.54
CA GLN A 925 13.56 -24.24 -14.21
C GLN A 925 14.40 -25.53 -14.09
N ASP A 926 14.64 -26.22 -15.20
CA ASP A 926 15.48 -27.42 -15.22
C ASP A 926 16.96 -27.02 -15.11
N ILE A 927 17.49 -27.28 -13.92
CA ILE A 927 18.89 -27.08 -13.55
C ILE A 927 19.38 -28.34 -12.85
N ASP A 928 20.66 -28.65 -13.06
CA ASP A 928 21.36 -29.67 -12.29
C ASP A 928 22.57 -29.02 -11.60
N VAL A 929 22.87 -29.48 -10.39
CA VAL A 929 23.90 -28.87 -9.55
C VAL A 929 24.78 -29.96 -8.97
N VAL A 930 26.09 -29.79 -9.14
CA VAL A 930 27.09 -30.63 -8.49
C VAL A 930 27.96 -29.80 -7.56
N PHE A 931 28.08 -30.28 -6.34
CA PHE A 931 28.94 -29.73 -5.29
C PHE A 931 30.20 -30.60 -5.19
N GLN A 932 31.36 -30.09 -5.63
CA GLN A 932 32.65 -30.74 -5.43
C GLN A 932 33.47 -29.97 -4.41
N GLU A 933 33.54 -30.48 -3.18
CA GLU A 933 34.20 -29.84 -2.04
C GLU A 933 33.77 -28.38 -1.83
N ASN A 934 34.53 -27.44 -2.41
CA ASN A 934 34.35 -26.01 -2.34
C ASN A 934 33.82 -25.40 -3.64
N GLU A 935 33.80 -26.11 -4.76
CA GLU A 935 33.32 -25.61 -6.04
C GLU A 935 31.88 -26.05 -6.28
N VAL A 936 31.07 -25.12 -6.80
CA VAL A 936 29.69 -25.36 -7.19
C VAL A 936 29.63 -25.21 -8.69
N MET A 937 29.20 -26.26 -9.37
CA MET A 937 28.96 -26.22 -10.81
C MET A 937 27.46 -26.35 -11.03
N VAL A 938 26.89 -25.37 -11.71
CA VAL A 938 25.48 -25.33 -12.06
C VAL A 938 25.38 -25.53 -13.57
N LEU A 939 24.70 -26.59 -13.98
CA LEU A 939 24.32 -26.81 -15.35
C LEU A 939 22.89 -26.34 -15.53
N ALA A 940 22.67 -25.43 -16.45
CA ALA A 940 21.36 -24.86 -16.68
C ALA A 940 21.03 -24.80 -18.16
N VAL A 941 19.74 -24.93 -18.45
CA VAL A 941 19.21 -24.77 -19.80
C VAL A 941 18.76 -23.32 -19.97
N ASP A 942 19.33 -22.64 -20.96
CA ASP A 942 18.95 -21.29 -21.37
C ASP A 942 17.58 -21.31 -22.09
N ASN A 943 16.86 -20.19 -22.02
CA ASN A 943 15.62 -19.97 -22.75
C ASN A 943 15.82 -19.90 -24.28
N VAL A 944 17.02 -19.53 -24.75
CA VAL A 944 17.38 -19.61 -26.19
C VAL A 944 17.80 -21.04 -26.60
N ARG A 945 17.62 -22.01 -25.70
CA ARG A 945 17.89 -23.45 -25.90
C ARG A 945 19.38 -23.79 -25.99
N HIS A 946 20.22 -23.03 -25.27
CA HIS A 946 21.62 -23.37 -25.05
C HIS A 946 21.82 -24.06 -23.70
N LEU A 947 22.81 -24.94 -23.59
CA LEU A 947 23.30 -25.40 -22.29
C LEU A 947 24.39 -24.43 -21.79
N GLN A 948 24.18 -23.91 -20.58
CA GLN A 948 25.14 -23.07 -19.88
C GLN A 948 25.73 -23.84 -18.70
N LEU A 949 27.05 -23.93 -18.66
CA LEU A 949 27.78 -24.39 -17.49
C LEU A 949 28.28 -23.18 -16.71
N ILE A 950 27.80 -23.04 -15.49
CA ILE A 950 28.05 -21.88 -14.64
C ILE A 950 28.87 -22.33 -13.44
N ASN A 951 30.07 -21.79 -13.31
CA ASN A 951 30.81 -21.91 -12.06
C ASN A 951 30.19 -20.96 -11.02
N GLY A 952 29.58 -21.52 -9.98
CA GLY A 952 28.80 -20.78 -8.98
C GLY A 952 29.63 -19.79 -8.14
N LYS A 953 30.95 -19.96 -8.04
CA LYS A 953 31.83 -19.04 -7.30
C LYS A 953 32.34 -17.89 -8.16
N THR A 954 32.79 -18.18 -9.38
CA THR A 954 33.39 -17.17 -10.26
C THR A 954 32.34 -16.45 -11.10
N GLY A 955 31.16 -17.05 -11.28
CA GLY A 955 30.13 -16.59 -12.19
C GLY A 955 30.54 -16.70 -13.67
N GLN A 956 31.61 -17.45 -13.99
CA GLN A 956 32.00 -17.74 -15.36
C GLN A 956 30.98 -18.71 -15.98
N THR A 957 30.53 -18.36 -17.19
CA THR A 957 29.52 -19.09 -17.94
C THR A 957 30.11 -19.62 -19.25
N ASP A 958 30.18 -20.93 -19.40
CA ASP A 958 30.58 -21.58 -20.66
C ASP A 958 29.32 -22.02 -21.42
N TYR A 959 29.23 -21.59 -22.68
CA TYR A 959 28.14 -21.95 -23.60
C TYR A 959 28.52 -23.21 -24.38
N LEU A 960 27.69 -24.26 -24.26
CA LEU A 960 28.07 -25.61 -24.68
C LEU A 960 27.44 -26.08 -25.99
N THR A 961 26.15 -25.85 -26.23
CA THR A 961 25.42 -26.43 -27.39
C THR A 961 24.27 -25.56 -27.90
N GLU A 962 23.83 -25.78 -29.14
CA GLU A 962 22.67 -25.12 -29.79
C GLU A 962 21.42 -26.03 -29.93
N ALA A 963 21.40 -27.20 -29.28
CA ALA A 963 20.32 -28.20 -29.46
C ALA A 963 19.11 -27.94 -28.55
N GLN A 964 17.90 -28.31 -28.99
CA GLN A 964 16.66 -28.12 -28.22
C GLN A 964 16.62 -29.05 -26.99
N VAL A 965 17.08 -28.56 -25.84
CA VAL A 965 17.17 -29.33 -24.60
C VAL A 965 15.90 -29.20 -23.77
N SER A 966 15.35 -30.35 -23.35
CA SER A 966 14.22 -30.46 -22.42
C SER A 966 14.68 -30.61 -20.97
N CYS A 967 15.71 -31.43 -20.71
CA CYS A 967 16.25 -31.69 -19.37
C CYS A 967 17.77 -31.90 -19.46
N CYS A 968 18.48 -31.66 -18.37
CA CYS A 968 19.92 -31.79 -18.29
C CYS A 968 20.34 -32.57 -17.04
N CYS A 969 21.49 -33.23 -17.13
CA CYS A 969 22.12 -33.91 -16.01
C CYS A 969 23.63 -33.85 -16.17
N LEU A 970 24.32 -33.58 -15.08
CA LEU A 970 25.76 -33.43 -15.04
C LEU A 970 26.37 -34.64 -14.31
N SER A 971 27.44 -35.19 -14.89
CA SER A 971 28.06 -36.39 -14.31
C SER A 971 28.69 -36.09 -12.94
N PRO A 972 28.68 -37.04 -11.99
CA PRO A 972 29.23 -36.84 -10.65
C PRO A 972 30.70 -36.38 -10.64
N HIS A 973 31.47 -36.80 -11.65
CA HIS A 973 32.90 -36.50 -11.78
C HIS A 973 33.22 -35.28 -12.65
N LEU A 974 32.22 -34.54 -13.15
CA LEU A 974 32.40 -33.36 -14.02
C LEU A 974 33.16 -33.63 -15.34
N GLU A 975 33.12 -34.86 -15.86
CA GLU A 975 33.74 -35.18 -17.15
C GLU A 975 32.75 -35.07 -18.32
N TYR A 976 31.48 -35.41 -18.05
CA TYR A 976 30.42 -35.49 -19.03
C TYR A 976 29.17 -34.72 -18.60
N ILE A 977 28.42 -34.28 -19.60
CA ILE A 977 27.07 -33.74 -19.49
C ILE A 977 26.16 -34.63 -20.33
N ALA A 978 24.99 -34.98 -19.78
CA ALA A 978 23.91 -35.58 -20.53
C ALA A 978 22.75 -34.61 -20.65
N PHE A 979 22.07 -34.62 -21.79
CA PHE A 979 20.87 -33.84 -21.98
C PHE A 979 19.86 -34.57 -22.86
N GLY A 980 18.59 -34.34 -22.56
CA GLY A 980 17.45 -34.88 -23.29
C GLY A 980 16.88 -33.84 -24.24
N GLY A 981 16.48 -34.27 -25.42
CA GLY A 981 15.80 -33.45 -26.41
C GLY A 981 14.27 -33.55 -26.31
N GLU A 982 13.58 -32.52 -26.82
CA GLU A 982 12.12 -32.56 -26.99
C GLU A 982 11.68 -33.69 -27.95
N ASP A 983 12.53 -34.04 -28.91
CA ASP A 983 12.32 -35.14 -29.88
C ASP A 983 12.55 -36.54 -29.29
N GLY A 984 12.84 -36.65 -27.99
CA GLY A 984 13.13 -37.93 -27.31
C GLY A 984 14.58 -38.43 -27.48
N ALA A 985 15.43 -37.61 -28.09
CA ALA A 985 16.87 -37.87 -28.18
C ALA A 985 17.56 -37.69 -26.82
N ILE A 986 18.63 -38.45 -26.61
CA ILE A 986 19.50 -38.36 -25.44
C ILE A 986 20.92 -38.20 -25.97
N GLU A 987 21.59 -37.13 -25.55
CA GLU A 987 22.94 -36.82 -26.01
C GLU A 987 23.88 -36.68 -24.81
N ILE A 988 25.13 -37.12 -25.01
CA ILE A 988 26.21 -36.99 -24.04
C ILE A 988 27.31 -36.15 -24.66
N LEU A 989 27.74 -35.13 -23.93
CA LEU A 989 28.78 -34.18 -24.29
C LEU A 989 29.95 -34.31 -23.31
N GLU A 990 31.17 -34.33 -23.84
CA GLU A 990 32.39 -34.30 -23.05
C GLU A 990 32.83 -32.85 -22.79
N LEU A 991 33.01 -32.50 -21.51
CA LEU A 991 33.30 -31.14 -21.06
C LEU A 991 34.67 -30.61 -21.51
N LEU A 992 35.67 -31.48 -21.68
CA LEU A 992 37.03 -31.07 -22.06
C LEU A 992 37.11 -30.53 -23.49
N ASN A 993 36.27 -31.04 -24.39
CA ASN A 993 36.36 -30.78 -25.83
C ASN A 993 35.13 -30.07 -26.42
N ASN A 994 34.05 -29.91 -25.63
CA ASN A 994 32.75 -29.40 -26.06
C ASN A 994 32.24 -30.05 -27.35
N ARG A 995 32.45 -31.37 -27.46
CA ARG A 995 31.95 -32.17 -28.59
C ARG A 995 30.94 -33.17 -28.08
N ILE A 996 29.86 -33.31 -28.85
CA ILE A 996 28.89 -34.39 -28.66
C ILE A 996 29.65 -35.69 -28.85
N PHE A 997 29.72 -36.48 -27.78
CA PHE A 997 30.44 -37.74 -27.72
C PHE A 997 29.56 -38.86 -28.28
N GLN A 998 28.30 -38.92 -27.87
CA GLN A 998 27.31 -39.89 -28.33
C GLN A 998 25.89 -39.28 -28.33
N SER A 999 25.07 -39.66 -29.29
CA SER A 999 23.66 -39.26 -29.40
C SER A 999 22.82 -40.46 -29.79
N ARG A 1000 21.64 -40.59 -29.17
CA ARG A 1000 20.71 -41.69 -29.43
C ARG A 1000 19.26 -41.22 -29.34
N ILE A 1001 18.44 -41.59 -30.31
CA ILE A 1001 16.99 -41.47 -30.20
C ILE A 1001 16.48 -42.65 -29.37
N GLY A 1002 16.24 -42.38 -28.09
CA GLY A 1002 15.77 -43.37 -27.13
C GLY A 1002 14.26 -43.38 -27.03
N HIS A 1003 13.66 -42.26 -26.64
CA HIS A 1003 12.24 -42.14 -26.34
C HIS A 1003 11.43 -41.67 -27.55
N LYS A 1004 10.12 -41.93 -27.53
CA LYS A 1004 9.20 -41.46 -28.58
C LYS A 1004 8.61 -40.07 -28.29
N LYS A 1005 8.77 -39.62 -27.06
CA LYS A 1005 8.25 -38.34 -26.55
C LYS A 1005 9.38 -37.60 -25.81
N THR A 1006 9.08 -36.38 -25.38
CA THR A 1006 9.96 -35.52 -24.61
C THR A 1006 10.57 -36.27 -23.42
N VAL A 1007 11.89 -36.16 -23.25
CA VAL A 1007 12.58 -36.70 -22.08
C VAL A 1007 12.33 -35.74 -20.90
N ARG A 1008 11.93 -36.28 -19.75
CA ARG A 1008 11.57 -35.50 -18.55
C ARG A 1008 12.66 -35.44 -17.51
N HIS A 1009 13.27 -36.59 -17.22
CA HIS A 1009 14.29 -36.71 -16.19
C HIS A 1009 15.40 -37.64 -16.67
N ILE A 1010 16.64 -37.24 -16.40
CA ILE A 1010 17.86 -37.99 -16.73
C ILE A 1010 18.74 -38.01 -15.49
N GLN A 1011 19.32 -39.16 -15.18
CA GLN A 1011 20.28 -39.30 -14.08
C GLN A 1011 21.41 -40.25 -14.47
N PHE A 1012 22.65 -39.86 -14.17
CA PHE A 1012 23.79 -40.79 -14.22
C PHE A 1012 23.77 -41.74 -13.02
N THR A 1013 24.29 -42.95 -13.22
CA THR A 1013 24.70 -43.82 -12.11
C THR A 1013 25.98 -43.31 -11.45
N ASP A 1014 26.22 -43.71 -10.20
CA ASP A 1014 27.40 -43.29 -9.42
C ASP A 1014 28.74 -43.57 -10.11
N ASP A 1015 28.79 -44.53 -11.04
CA ASP A 1015 29.99 -44.88 -11.82
C ASP A 1015 30.19 -44.03 -13.08
N GLY A 1016 29.22 -43.16 -13.43
CA GLY A 1016 29.22 -42.32 -14.63
C GLY A 1016 29.03 -43.06 -15.96
N LYS A 1017 28.86 -44.40 -15.95
CA LYS A 1017 28.85 -45.22 -17.17
C LYS A 1017 27.46 -45.54 -17.69
N THR A 1018 26.46 -45.50 -16.81
CA THR A 1018 25.08 -45.80 -17.17
C THR A 1018 24.22 -44.55 -16.99
N LEU A 1019 23.37 -44.30 -17.97
CA LEU A 1019 22.42 -43.20 -17.97
C LEU A 1019 21.01 -43.77 -17.82
N ILE A 1020 20.22 -43.23 -16.91
CA ILE A 1020 18.81 -43.57 -16.74
C ILE A 1020 17.99 -42.37 -17.20
N SER A 1021 17.01 -42.60 -18.06
CA SER A 1021 16.12 -41.56 -18.58
C SER A 1021 14.66 -41.99 -18.52
N SER A 1022 13.76 -41.02 -18.31
CA SER A 1022 12.31 -41.24 -18.34
C SER A 1022 11.63 -40.25 -19.28
N SER A 1023 10.49 -40.66 -19.82
CA SER A 1023 9.71 -39.88 -20.78
C SER A 1023 8.20 -40.01 -20.53
N ASP A 1024 7.45 -39.09 -21.14
CA ASP A 1024 5.98 -39.08 -21.19
C ASP A 1024 5.38 -40.29 -21.96
N ASP A 1025 6.21 -41.23 -22.42
CA ASP A 1025 5.81 -42.47 -23.10
C ASP A 1025 5.66 -43.66 -22.15
N SER A 1026 5.59 -43.43 -20.83
CA SER A 1026 5.48 -44.42 -19.75
C SER A 1026 6.67 -45.37 -19.60
N SER A 1027 7.77 -45.10 -20.33
CA SER A 1027 8.97 -45.93 -20.31
C SER A 1027 10.12 -45.26 -19.56
N ILE A 1028 10.94 -46.11 -18.95
CA ILE A 1028 12.25 -45.73 -18.42
C ILE A 1028 13.31 -46.49 -19.23
N GLN A 1029 14.34 -45.79 -19.67
CA GLN A 1029 15.48 -46.38 -20.37
C GLN A 1029 16.70 -46.34 -19.47
N VAL A 1030 17.39 -47.47 -19.40
CA VAL A 1030 18.71 -47.60 -18.78
C VAL A 1030 19.68 -47.87 -19.91
N TRP A 1031 20.57 -46.93 -20.19
CA TRP A 1031 21.51 -46.99 -21.30
C TRP A 1031 22.95 -46.94 -20.78
N ASN A 1032 23.70 -48.01 -20.98
CA ASN A 1032 25.14 -48.00 -20.80
C ASN A 1032 25.78 -47.50 -22.09
N TRP A 1033 26.28 -46.27 -22.05
CA TRP A 1033 26.73 -45.57 -23.24
C TRP A 1033 28.12 -46.03 -23.71
N GLN A 1034 28.93 -46.61 -22.81
CA GLN A 1034 30.24 -47.17 -23.19
C GLN A 1034 30.13 -48.52 -23.90
N SER A 1035 29.17 -49.36 -23.49
CA SER A 1035 28.94 -50.69 -24.09
C SER A 1035 27.85 -50.71 -25.15
N GLU A 1036 27.12 -49.61 -25.34
CA GLU A 1036 25.88 -49.50 -26.12
C GLU A 1036 24.73 -50.42 -25.68
N GLU A 1037 24.86 -51.11 -24.54
CA GLU A 1037 23.82 -51.96 -23.98
C GLU A 1037 22.69 -51.11 -23.41
N TYR A 1038 21.44 -51.54 -23.60
CA TYR A 1038 20.29 -50.85 -23.04
C TYR A 1038 19.22 -51.81 -22.54
N VAL A 1039 18.56 -51.39 -21.47
CA VAL A 1039 17.43 -52.06 -20.85
C VAL A 1039 16.23 -51.13 -20.92
N PHE A 1040 15.18 -51.60 -21.56
CA PHE A 1040 13.91 -50.87 -21.67
C PHE A 1040 12.96 -51.35 -20.57
N LEU A 1041 12.51 -50.44 -19.71
CA LEU A 1041 11.57 -50.72 -18.63
C LEU A 1041 10.21 -50.16 -19.04
N GLN A 1042 9.25 -51.04 -19.34
CA GLN A 1042 7.87 -50.64 -19.54
C GLN A 1042 7.26 -50.42 -18.15
N ALA A 1043 7.34 -49.18 -17.67
CA ALA A 1043 7.38 -48.93 -16.24
C ALA A 1043 5.98 -48.88 -15.62
N HIS A 1044 5.08 -48.07 -16.17
CA HIS A 1044 3.79 -47.74 -15.56
C HIS A 1044 2.64 -47.71 -16.60
N GLN A 1045 1.39 -47.65 -16.15
CA GLN A 1045 0.23 -47.56 -17.07
C GLN A 1045 0.02 -46.14 -17.60
N GLU A 1046 0.34 -45.15 -16.76
CA GLU A 1046 0.39 -43.73 -17.14
C GLU A 1046 1.84 -43.24 -17.22
N THR A 1047 2.02 -41.94 -17.44
CA THR A 1047 3.35 -41.33 -17.54
C THR A 1047 4.12 -41.51 -16.23
N VAL A 1048 5.42 -41.80 -16.36
CA VAL A 1048 6.32 -41.87 -15.21
C VAL A 1048 6.48 -40.45 -14.69
N LYS A 1049 6.22 -40.24 -13.40
CA LYS A 1049 6.35 -38.91 -12.82
C LYS A 1049 7.82 -38.56 -12.62
N ASP A 1050 8.54 -39.46 -11.95
CA ASP A 1050 9.98 -39.33 -11.66
C ASP A 1050 10.53 -40.68 -11.14
N PHE A 1051 11.85 -40.76 -10.98
CA PHE A 1051 12.54 -41.93 -10.42
C PHE A 1051 13.78 -41.52 -9.60
N ARG A 1052 14.22 -42.41 -8.72
CA ARG A 1052 15.46 -42.22 -7.93
C ARG A 1052 16.27 -43.51 -7.83
N LEU A 1053 17.59 -43.37 -7.97
CA LEU A 1053 18.54 -44.46 -7.78
C LEU A 1053 18.66 -44.87 -6.29
N LEU A 1054 18.62 -46.18 -6.02
CA LEU A 1054 18.84 -46.77 -4.70
C LEU A 1054 20.24 -47.36 -4.59
N LYS A 1055 20.74 -47.47 -3.35
CA LYS A 1055 21.95 -48.26 -3.05
C LYS A 1055 21.77 -49.70 -3.53
N ASN A 1056 22.78 -50.25 -4.22
CA ASN A 1056 22.86 -51.60 -4.83
C ASN A 1056 22.20 -51.77 -6.22
N SER A 1057 22.32 -50.79 -7.12
CA SER A 1057 21.84 -50.93 -8.52
C SER A 1057 20.34 -51.22 -8.65
N ARG A 1058 19.54 -50.71 -7.70
CA ARG A 1058 18.07 -50.73 -7.74
C ARG A 1058 17.55 -49.34 -8.09
N LEU A 1059 16.38 -49.28 -8.70
CA LEU A 1059 15.75 -48.04 -9.12
C LEU A 1059 14.33 -47.97 -8.54
N LEU A 1060 13.99 -46.87 -7.88
CA LEU A 1060 12.62 -46.59 -7.42
C LEU A 1060 11.94 -45.66 -8.42
N SER A 1061 10.81 -46.05 -8.99
CA SER A 1061 10.01 -45.19 -9.88
C SER A 1061 8.59 -45.01 -9.36
N TRP A 1062 7.99 -43.86 -9.65
CA TRP A 1062 6.59 -43.60 -9.32
C TRP A 1062 5.87 -42.89 -10.47
N SER A 1063 4.55 -43.04 -10.53
CA SER A 1063 3.72 -42.57 -11.64
C SER A 1063 2.41 -41.93 -11.15
N PHE A 1064 1.78 -41.20 -12.07
CA PHE A 1064 0.43 -40.67 -11.91
C PHE A 1064 -0.64 -41.77 -11.74
N ASP A 1065 -0.34 -43.03 -12.07
CA ASP A 1065 -1.24 -44.16 -11.87
C ASP A 1065 -1.42 -44.61 -10.39
N GLY A 1066 -0.79 -43.92 -9.43
CA GLY A 1066 -0.89 -44.24 -8.01
C GLY A 1066 0.13 -45.29 -7.51
N THR A 1067 1.01 -45.78 -8.39
CA THR A 1067 1.94 -46.89 -8.10
C THR A 1067 3.39 -46.45 -7.91
N VAL A 1068 4.10 -47.19 -7.07
CA VAL A 1068 5.54 -47.07 -6.82
C VAL A 1068 6.19 -48.43 -7.08
N LYS A 1069 7.21 -48.50 -7.95
CA LYS A 1069 7.86 -49.75 -8.37
C LYS A 1069 9.35 -49.72 -8.05
N VAL A 1070 9.87 -50.88 -7.66
CA VAL A 1070 11.32 -51.10 -7.43
C VAL A 1070 11.85 -52.02 -8.52
N TRP A 1071 12.87 -51.57 -9.23
CA TRP A 1071 13.47 -52.26 -10.36
C TRP A 1071 14.92 -52.66 -10.09
N SER A 1072 15.36 -53.74 -10.73
CA SER A 1072 16.78 -54.08 -10.85
C SER A 1072 17.31 -53.54 -12.18
N ILE A 1073 18.30 -52.65 -12.13
CA ILE A 1073 18.84 -51.93 -13.31
C ILE A 1073 19.51 -52.90 -14.30
N ILE A 1074 20.16 -53.95 -13.78
CA ILE A 1074 20.91 -54.93 -14.57
C ILE A 1074 19.96 -55.88 -15.31
N THR A 1075 18.86 -56.28 -14.66
CA THR A 1075 17.97 -57.33 -15.18
C THR A 1075 16.70 -56.77 -15.83
N GLY A 1076 16.37 -55.51 -15.58
CA GLY A 1076 15.16 -54.85 -16.03
C GLY A 1076 13.86 -55.39 -15.43
N ARG A 1077 13.94 -56.15 -14.34
CA ARG A 1077 12.77 -56.78 -13.69
C ARG A 1077 12.25 -55.94 -12.53
N ILE A 1078 10.93 -55.97 -12.36
CA ILE A 1078 10.23 -55.44 -11.17
C ILE A 1078 10.50 -56.40 -10.01
N GLU A 1079 11.15 -55.90 -8.96
CA GLU A 1079 11.33 -56.63 -7.70
C GLU A 1079 10.08 -56.51 -6.81
N LYS A 1080 9.52 -55.30 -6.73
CA LYS A 1080 8.34 -54.97 -5.91
C LYS A 1080 7.45 -53.94 -6.59
N ASP A 1081 6.15 -54.07 -6.35
CA ASP A 1081 5.10 -53.21 -6.88
C ASP A 1081 4.19 -52.79 -5.72
N PHE A 1082 4.17 -51.49 -5.42
CA PHE A 1082 3.40 -50.90 -4.33
C PHE A 1082 2.27 -50.04 -4.91
N VAL A 1083 1.03 -50.40 -4.63
CA VAL A 1083 -0.14 -49.56 -4.93
C VAL A 1083 -0.36 -48.64 -3.74
N CYS A 1084 0.28 -47.48 -3.77
CA CYS A 1084 0.36 -46.60 -2.61
C CYS A 1084 -0.92 -45.78 -2.43
N HIS A 1085 -1.46 -45.24 -3.52
CA HIS A 1085 -2.58 -44.30 -3.51
C HIS A 1085 -3.58 -44.62 -4.63
N GLN A 1086 -4.81 -44.12 -4.49
CA GLN A 1086 -5.86 -44.22 -5.52
C GLN A 1086 -5.79 -43.07 -6.54
N ASP A 1087 -5.01 -42.04 -6.20
CA ASP A 1087 -4.78 -40.84 -6.98
C ASP A 1087 -3.26 -40.71 -7.24
N THR A 1088 -2.89 -39.72 -8.03
CA THR A 1088 -1.51 -39.44 -8.47
C THR A 1088 -0.52 -39.40 -7.31
N VAL A 1089 0.61 -40.09 -7.48
CA VAL A 1089 1.77 -39.98 -6.57
C VAL A 1089 2.62 -38.80 -7.03
N LEU A 1090 2.73 -37.79 -6.17
CA LEU A 1090 3.37 -36.52 -6.52
C LEU A 1090 4.88 -36.53 -6.23
N SER A 1091 5.28 -37.16 -5.12
CA SER A 1091 6.68 -37.29 -4.73
C SER A 1091 6.89 -38.51 -3.82
N CYS A 1092 8.07 -39.10 -3.90
CA CYS A 1092 8.54 -40.15 -3.01
C CYS A 1092 9.93 -39.79 -2.48
N ASP A 1093 10.15 -40.07 -1.19
CA ASP A 1093 11.46 -39.91 -0.55
C ASP A 1093 11.89 -41.19 0.16
N ILE A 1094 13.19 -41.36 0.34
CA ILE A 1094 13.79 -42.59 0.89
C ILE A 1094 14.55 -42.23 2.15
N SER A 1095 14.42 -43.06 3.19
CA SER A 1095 15.20 -42.86 4.41
C SER A 1095 16.71 -43.06 4.14
N PRO A 1096 17.60 -42.27 4.75
CA PRO A 1096 19.06 -42.39 4.54
C PRO A 1096 19.66 -43.78 4.79
N ASP A 1097 19.05 -44.55 5.69
CA ASP A 1097 19.39 -45.95 5.98
C ASP A 1097 18.92 -46.94 4.88
N ALA A 1098 18.18 -46.45 3.88
CA ALA A 1098 17.56 -47.18 2.77
C ALA A 1098 16.61 -48.32 3.20
N THR A 1099 16.02 -48.25 4.40
CA THR A 1099 15.11 -49.28 4.92
C THR A 1099 13.64 -48.95 4.68
N LYS A 1100 13.29 -47.66 4.59
CA LYS A 1100 11.92 -47.15 4.44
C LYS A 1100 11.83 -46.16 3.28
N PHE A 1101 10.61 -45.94 2.81
CA PHE A 1101 10.30 -44.87 1.87
C PHE A 1101 8.95 -44.23 2.20
N SER A 1102 8.77 -42.98 1.81
CA SER A 1102 7.52 -42.24 1.90
C SER A 1102 6.90 -42.06 0.52
N SER A 1103 5.57 -42.02 0.47
CA SER A 1103 4.80 -41.63 -0.70
C SER A 1103 3.86 -40.48 -0.35
N THR A 1104 3.76 -39.51 -1.24
CA THR A 1104 2.86 -38.35 -1.13
C THR A 1104 1.92 -38.29 -2.32
N SER A 1105 0.69 -37.85 -2.10
CA SER A 1105 -0.35 -37.91 -3.12
C SER A 1105 -1.32 -36.72 -3.10
N ALA A 1106 -1.97 -36.52 -4.24
CA ALA A 1106 -3.10 -35.62 -4.42
C ALA A 1106 -4.33 -36.01 -3.55
N ASP A 1107 -4.37 -37.25 -3.04
CA ASP A 1107 -5.43 -37.71 -2.11
C ASP A 1107 -5.37 -37.08 -0.70
N LYS A 1108 -4.47 -36.11 -0.50
CA LYS A 1108 -4.24 -35.34 0.74
C LYS A 1108 -3.56 -36.14 1.86
N THR A 1109 -2.96 -37.29 1.53
CA THR A 1109 -2.26 -38.14 2.50
C THR A 1109 -0.79 -38.34 2.15
N ALA A 1110 -0.01 -38.64 3.18
CA ALA A 1110 1.34 -39.20 3.04
C ALA A 1110 1.38 -40.57 3.71
N LYS A 1111 2.09 -41.53 3.12
CA LYS A 1111 2.21 -42.90 3.67
C LYS A 1111 3.68 -43.27 3.81
N ILE A 1112 4.00 -43.97 4.91
CA ILE A 1112 5.34 -44.51 5.17
C ILE A 1112 5.31 -46.01 4.93
N TRP A 1113 6.31 -46.51 4.22
CA TRP A 1113 6.42 -47.91 3.81
C TRP A 1113 7.77 -48.48 4.25
N SER A 1114 7.79 -49.79 4.49
CA SER A 1114 9.02 -50.58 4.55
C SER A 1114 9.17 -51.29 3.21
N PHE A 1115 10.40 -51.45 2.72
CA PHE A 1115 10.61 -52.27 1.53
C PHE A 1115 10.21 -53.73 1.74
N GLU A 1116 10.08 -54.24 2.97
CA GLU A 1116 9.76 -55.65 3.24
C GLU A 1116 8.27 -55.97 3.07
N LEU A 1117 7.40 -55.08 3.54
CA LEU A 1117 5.94 -55.25 3.61
C LEU A 1117 5.25 -54.56 2.44
N LEU A 1118 4.25 -55.22 1.85
CA LEU A 1118 3.42 -54.63 0.78
C LEU A 1118 2.30 -53.70 1.32
N SER A 1119 2.12 -53.63 2.63
CA SER A 1119 1.18 -52.72 3.30
C SER A 1119 1.93 -51.52 3.90
N PRO A 1120 1.29 -50.33 3.99
CA PRO A 1120 1.93 -49.17 4.60
C PRO A 1120 2.15 -49.42 6.10
N LEU A 1121 3.26 -48.92 6.63
CA LEU A 1121 3.54 -48.91 8.07
C LEU A 1121 2.58 -47.96 8.77
N HIS A 1122 2.52 -46.73 8.26
CA HIS A 1122 1.71 -45.63 8.82
C HIS A 1122 1.07 -44.82 7.70
N GLU A 1123 -0.18 -44.41 7.93
CA GLU A 1123 -0.92 -43.50 7.06
C GLU A 1123 -1.08 -42.15 7.78
N LEU A 1124 -0.42 -41.12 7.25
CA LEU A 1124 -0.36 -39.79 7.84
C LEU A 1124 -1.49 -38.94 7.28
N ARG A 1125 -2.58 -38.84 8.05
CA ARG A 1125 -3.77 -38.07 7.69
C ARG A 1125 -3.77 -36.72 8.40
N GLY A 1126 -4.09 -35.67 7.66
CA GLY A 1126 -4.56 -34.42 8.25
C GLY A 1126 -4.27 -33.15 7.47
N HIS A 1127 -3.46 -33.19 6.41
CA HIS A 1127 -3.33 -32.08 5.48
C HIS A 1127 -4.69 -31.74 4.85
N LYS A 1128 -4.98 -30.44 4.68
CA LYS A 1128 -6.24 -29.98 4.06
C LYS A 1128 -6.13 -29.91 2.53
N GLY A 1129 -4.93 -29.64 2.02
CA GLY A 1129 -4.57 -29.64 0.61
C GLY A 1129 -3.87 -30.93 0.18
N CYS A 1130 -3.47 -30.96 -1.10
CA CYS A 1130 -2.67 -32.05 -1.68
C CYS A 1130 -1.26 -32.04 -1.10
N VAL A 1131 -0.70 -33.21 -0.78
CA VAL A 1131 0.66 -33.30 -0.24
C VAL A 1131 1.63 -33.41 -1.40
N ARG A 1132 2.48 -32.39 -1.58
CA ARG A 1132 3.37 -32.26 -2.74
C ARG A 1132 4.71 -32.94 -2.57
N CYS A 1133 5.27 -32.85 -1.37
CA CYS A 1133 6.62 -33.31 -1.08
C CYS A 1133 6.75 -33.88 0.33
N SER A 1134 7.76 -34.71 0.51
CA SER A 1134 8.17 -35.22 1.82
C SER A 1134 9.68 -35.37 1.88
N ALA A 1135 10.26 -35.20 3.07
CA ALA A 1135 11.69 -35.40 3.31
C ALA A 1135 11.92 -36.16 4.62
N PHE A 1136 12.81 -37.14 4.63
CA PHE A 1136 13.30 -37.79 5.86
C PHE A 1136 14.44 -36.99 6.50
N SER A 1137 14.50 -37.01 7.82
CA SER A 1137 15.69 -36.54 8.55
C SER A 1137 16.88 -37.47 8.34
N VAL A 1138 18.10 -36.95 8.53
CA VAL A 1138 19.35 -37.68 8.30
C VAL A 1138 19.46 -38.90 9.24
N ASP A 1139 18.94 -38.78 10.45
CA ASP A 1139 18.85 -39.87 11.44
C ASP A 1139 17.64 -40.81 11.22
N SER A 1140 16.82 -40.56 10.19
CA SER A 1140 15.61 -41.30 9.85
C SER A 1140 14.51 -41.33 10.94
N THR A 1141 14.56 -40.41 11.91
CA THR A 1141 13.59 -40.37 13.02
C THR A 1141 12.36 -39.50 12.71
N LEU A 1142 12.53 -38.47 11.88
CA LEU A 1142 11.51 -37.51 11.50
C LEU A 1142 11.18 -37.58 10.01
N LEU A 1143 9.93 -37.25 9.68
CA LEU A 1143 9.47 -37.03 8.31
C LEU A 1143 8.78 -35.67 8.23
N ALA A 1144 9.27 -34.79 7.36
CA ALA A 1144 8.59 -33.55 7.02
C ALA A 1144 7.71 -33.76 5.78
N THR A 1145 6.55 -33.13 5.75
CA THR A 1145 5.60 -33.17 4.61
C THR A 1145 5.08 -31.77 4.32
N GLY A 1146 5.03 -31.39 3.04
CA GLY A 1146 4.56 -30.08 2.58
C GLY A 1146 3.33 -30.18 1.70
N ASP A 1147 2.41 -29.22 1.80
CA ASP A 1147 1.15 -29.20 1.05
C ASP A 1147 0.98 -28.01 0.08
N ASP A 1148 -0.09 -28.08 -0.71
CA ASP A 1148 -0.54 -27.04 -1.65
C ASP A 1148 -1.08 -25.76 -1.00
N ASN A 1149 -1.16 -25.67 0.33
CA ASN A 1149 -1.55 -24.45 1.03
C ASN A 1149 -0.36 -23.78 1.73
N GLY A 1150 0.85 -24.33 1.62
CA GLY A 1150 2.03 -23.84 2.35
C GLY A 1150 2.19 -24.44 3.75
N GLU A 1151 1.41 -25.46 4.11
CA GLU A 1151 1.44 -26.14 5.42
C GLU A 1151 2.56 -27.19 5.46
N ILE A 1152 3.38 -27.12 6.51
CA ILE A 1152 4.46 -28.09 6.74
C ILE A 1152 4.18 -28.85 8.02
N ARG A 1153 4.20 -30.18 7.96
CA ARG A 1153 3.98 -31.07 9.11
C ARG A 1153 5.17 -31.98 9.35
N ILE A 1154 5.55 -32.11 10.61
CA ILE A 1154 6.66 -32.95 11.08
C ILE A 1154 6.09 -34.14 11.83
N TRP A 1155 6.45 -35.32 11.37
CA TRP A 1155 5.93 -36.60 11.85
C TRP A 1155 7.05 -37.44 12.44
N ASN A 1156 6.72 -38.23 13.46
CA ASN A 1156 7.60 -39.27 13.97
C ASN A 1156 7.51 -40.52 13.09
N VAL A 1157 8.63 -40.99 12.55
CA VAL A 1157 8.68 -42.15 11.64
C VAL A 1157 8.39 -43.47 12.35
N SER A 1158 8.65 -43.56 13.66
CA SER A 1158 8.45 -44.81 14.43
C SER A 1158 6.97 -45.08 14.72
N ASN A 1159 6.24 -44.06 15.18
CA ASN A 1159 4.86 -44.19 15.65
C ASN A 1159 3.82 -43.60 14.69
N GLY A 1160 4.23 -42.83 13.68
CA GLY A 1160 3.33 -42.13 12.77
C GLY A 1160 2.61 -40.93 13.38
N GLU A 1161 3.03 -40.46 14.56
CA GLU A 1161 2.40 -39.36 15.28
C GLU A 1161 2.87 -37.99 14.75
N LEU A 1162 1.97 -37.02 14.74
CA LEU A 1162 2.29 -35.62 14.43
C LEU A 1162 3.04 -35.00 15.61
N LEU A 1163 4.27 -34.53 15.37
CA LEU A 1163 5.10 -33.89 16.39
C LEU A 1163 4.93 -32.38 16.38
N HIS A 1164 5.05 -31.78 15.20
CA HIS A 1164 5.01 -30.33 15.05
C HIS A 1164 4.21 -29.94 13.81
N LEU A 1165 3.41 -28.89 13.95
CA LEU A 1165 2.67 -28.27 12.85
C LEU A 1165 3.26 -26.89 12.60
N CYS A 1166 3.87 -26.73 11.43
CA CYS A 1166 4.31 -25.45 10.90
C CYS A 1166 3.26 -24.98 9.90
N ALA A 1167 2.14 -24.48 10.42
CA ALA A 1167 1.15 -23.81 9.58
C ALA A 1167 1.66 -22.43 9.12
N PRO A 1168 1.28 -21.96 7.92
CA PRO A 1168 1.28 -20.53 7.67
C PRO A 1168 0.22 -19.92 8.61
N ILE A 1169 0.67 -19.15 9.61
CA ILE A 1169 -0.19 -18.27 10.42
C ILE A 1169 0.13 -16.86 9.89
N SER A 1170 -0.84 -16.06 9.46
CA SER A 1170 -1.93 -15.54 10.29
C SER A 1170 -3.35 -15.74 9.75
N VAL A 1171 -4.26 -15.99 10.69
CA VAL A 1171 -5.73 -15.93 10.53
C VAL A 1171 -6.21 -14.46 10.44
N GLU A 1172 -5.30 -13.50 10.47
CA GLU A 1172 -5.58 -12.07 10.67
C GLU A 1172 -5.69 -11.24 9.39
N GLU A 1173 -5.20 -11.73 8.26
CA GLU A 1173 -5.43 -11.10 6.95
C GLU A 1173 -5.85 -12.19 5.95
N GLY A 1174 -6.78 -11.88 5.05
CA GLY A 1174 -7.25 -12.82 4.02
C GLY A 1174 -6.11 -13.42 3.20
N ALA A 1175 -6.41 -14.54 2.53
CA ALA A 1175 -5.54 -15.36 1.68
C ALA A 1175 -4.12 -14.82 1.46
N ALA A 1176 -3.11 -15.52 2.00
CA ALA A 1176 -1.70 -15.23 1.74
C ALA A 1176 -1.49 -15.00 0.23
N THR A 1177 -1.20 -13.76 -0.15
CA THR A 1177 -1.20 -13.36 -1.57
C THR A 1177 -0.09 -14.07 -2.36
N HIS A 1178 1.01 -14.44 -1.68
CA HIS A 1178 2.12 -15.18 -2.25
C HIS A 1178 2.72 -16.14 -1.20
N GLY A 1179 2.37 -17.43 -1.26
CA GLY A 1179 2.92 -18.44 -0.34
C GLY A 1179 2.17 -19.76 -0.23
N GLY A 1180 1.09 -19.96 -1.00
CA GLY A 1180 0.25 -21.16 -0.90
C GLY A 1180 0.78 -22.36 -1.68
N TRP A 1181 2.04 -22.78 -1.50
CA TRP A 1181 2.56 -24.05 -2.03
C TRP A 1181 3.96 -24.35 -1.45
N VAL A 1182 4.21 -25.61 -1.10
CA VAL A 1182 5.54 -26.14 -0.75
C VAL A 1182 5.95 -27.14 -1.81
N THR A 1183 7.06 -26.91 -2.50
CA THR A 1183 7.56 -27.79 -3.55
C THR A 1183 8.58 -28.79 -3.03
N ASP A 1184 9.46 -28.35 -2.12
CA ASP A 1184 10.58 -29.18 -1.66
C ASP A 1184 10.98 -28.87 -0.21
N LEU A 1185 11.58 -29.87 0.44
CA LEU A 1185 11.96 -29.87 1.85
C LEU A 1185 13.33 -30.54 2.03
N CYS A 1186 14.19 -29.99 2.89
CA CYS A 1186 15.49 -30.57 3.17
C CYS A 1186 15.90 -30.38 4.64
N PHE A 1187 16.31 -31.45 5.30
CA PHE A 1187 16.83 -31.39 6.67
C PHE A 1187 18.30 -30.97 6.69
N SER A 1188 18.69 -30.25 7.75
CA SER A 1188 20.09 -30.01 8.03
C SER A 1188 20.82 -31.30 8.43
N PRO A 1189 22.16 -31.35 8.28
CA PRO A 1189 22.95 -32.52 8.67
C PRO A 1189 22.78 -32.95 10.13
N ASP A 1190 22.52 -32.00 11.03
CA ASP A 1190 22.26 -32.25 12.44
C ASP A 1190 20.78 -32.58 12.75
N SER A 1191 19.91 -32.60 11.72
CA SER A 1191 18.46 -32.86 11.80
C SER A 1191 17.68 -31.90 12.71
N LYS A 1192 18.25 -30.74 13.06
CA LYS A 1192 17.60 -29.73 13.92
C LYS A 1192 16.93 -28.61 13.15
N MET A 1193 17.36 -28.35 11.93
CA MET A 1193 16.78 -27.36 11.04
C MET A 1193 16.14 -28.03 9.83
N LEU A 1194 15.06 -27.44 9.36
CA LEU A 1194 14.39 -27.81 8.11
C LEU A 1194 14.36 -26.59 7.19
N VAL A 1195 14.83 -26.77 5.97
CA VAL A 1195 14.71 -25.80 4.88
C VAL A 1195 13.49 -26.18 4.07
N SER A 1196 12.67 -25.18 3.75
CA SER A 1196 11.49 -25.35 2.88
C SER A 1196 11.53 -24.37 1.72
N ALA A 1197 11.12 -24.87 0.56
CA ALA A 1197 11.02 -24.13 -0.69
C ALA A 1197 9.60 -24.21 -1.26
N GLY A 1198 9.13 -23.10 -1.81
CA GLY A 1198 7.76 -22.92 -2.31
C GLY A 1198 7.63 -21.53 -2.91
N GLY A 1199 6.80 -20.67 -2.31
CA GLY A 1199 6.76 -19.24 -2.66
C GLY A 1199 8.02 -18.45 -2.27
N TYR A 1200 8.74 -18.89 -1.23
CA TYR A 1200 10.00 -18.31 -0.76
C TYR A 1200 10.78 -19.35 0.06
N LEU A 1201 12.07 -19.09 0.34
CA LEU A 1201 12.88 -19.94 1.21
C LEU A 1201 12.58 -19.67 2.68
N LYS A 1202 12.25 -20.71 3.44
CA LYS A 1202 12.00 -20.60 4.88
C LYS A 1202 12.78 -21.67 5.66
N PHE A 1203 13.56 -21.21 6.63
CA PHE A 1203 14.28 -22.05 7.59
C PHE A 1203 13.45 -22.20 8.86
N ILE A 1204 13.31 -23.44 9.33
CA ILE A 1204 12.52 -23.81 10.50
C ILE A 1204 13.45 -24.51 11.49
N TYR A 1205 13.60 -23.97 12.70
CA TYR A 1205 14.23 -24.68 13.80
C TYR A 1205 13.20 -25.59 14.46
N LEU A 1206 13.53 -26.87 14.61
CA LEU A 1206 12.63 -27.89 15.16
C LEU A 1206 12.78 -28.09 16.67
N PHE A 1207 13.87 -27.59 17.28
CA PHE A 1207 14.22 -27.77 18.69
C PHE A 1207 14.89 -26.56 19.31
#